data_AF-A0A9D2BMV7-F1
#
_entry.id   AF-A0A9D2BMV7-F1
#
_cell.length_a   1.000
_cell.length_b   1.000
_cell.length_c   1.000
_cell.angle_alpha   90.00
_cell.angle_beta   90.00
_cell.angle_gamma   90.00
#
_symmetry.space_group_name_H-M   'P 1'
#
loop_
_entity.id
_entity.type
_entity.pdbx_description
1 polymer ?
#
loop_
_entity_poly.entity_id
_entity_poly.type
_entity_poly.pdbx_seq_one_letter_code
_entity_poly.pdbx_strand_id
1 'polypeptide(L)'
;TFVSGALPYAGQTITLNETADNRYQASSSEENHDITMAFDGDESTYFKTEDLDDEWISMFTSSNQHLASMEIIWGENYASAYDVLVSKDGKEYELLTSISNGDGGSDTVELGGVYPYVKIVMKEGVGDCFEIKEITFKTSDSLALNKEVEVSGTSTNDPGNVKENAVDGNTATRWSSLRNEDDNWIIVDLGQYAKINALTIQWEAACSDDYEIQVSNDKNNWVSVEEGLATEDDLLDEYNFDEPVYGRYVKIHSHKSTQLKYGISIYEISVYGSYKEEDIAANKNVFSSTIKDLNLPTNAVDNKANTSWISTGVDDQWIYVELKGTYKISNMHLDWGDDYAINYEIQISDDAKTWQTIKTITDGQGGQEDVLDLGDHEAKYVRLKLNESSGSAYQLVQWSIYGDLVEAENLQNIALNKTATASSVYNNVYEASRAIDGSFENNGGNDQSRWVSNRNSDDEYIQIDLQASYDLTGVKLYWEGNGAKQYQILVSDDGSQWQEVHLEENGQPGIDYIEFADTVTGRYVKMQGIECASKYGYSLWEFEVYGTLHEEPIEPEENIALNKTSYASSEFTDPNDGNKTYESSLAFDGKGTNETVDGKQSRWVSLRTKEDPSATSQWIYVDLNDVYNISKVVLNWEGNGAKEYKIQVSNDGEEWIDISHVSDGDGGIDEFSYEDVTARYVRMLGIEVGSKYGYSLWEFEVYGTSFKSNLLEAYEKYKDIDVSLYTPGSVATYQDALNNAIKVYNDETAVYQDYINAIEQLENSVANLVEIADKTDLKNAIDTANSKLDPDKYTPQSITVLSEALQKATEVFNDANATKQQVDEAINQLNQAINQLVEKADKLNLTTLYNKACQLDKDKYTSDSYAKVAELIKKAEAIIDDDNATQEQVNEIYEQLQQAIDQLVIIDSEDDNSDNESNDPGVTPLPNDPVNDNSSNNTSNNTQAVKTDDAVAILPILIGLLISGAGYWIFKRSALLKK
;
A
#
# COMPACT_ATOMS: atom_id res chain seq x y z
N THR A 1 34.05 -25.11 -51.07
CA THR A 1 34.12 -23.93 -51.95
C THR A 1 32.77 -23.61 -52.52
N PHE A 2 32.30 -22.36 -52.40
CA PHE A 2 31.05 -21.89 -52.99
C PHE A 2 31.20 -20.43 -53.46
N VAL A 3 30.26 -19.98 -54.30
CA VAL A 3 30.24 -18.62 -54.87
C VAL A 3 29.21 -17.81 -54.11
N SER A 4 29.62 -16.68 -53.50
CA SER A 4 28.69 -15.81 -52.79
C SER A 4 27.67 -15.18 -53.75
N GLY A 5 26.41 -15.13 -53.32
CA GLY A 5 25.34 -14.38 -53.97
C GLY A 5 25.08 -12.99 -53.39
N ALA A 6 25.70 -12.66 -52.25
CA ALA A 6 25.48 -11.41 -51.52
C ALA A 6 26.64 -10.42 -51.72
N LEU A 7 26.31 -9.14 -51.87
CA LEU A 7 27.29 -8.04 -51.92
C LEU A 7 27.88 -7.78 -50.52
N PRO A 8 29.13 -7.29 -50.41
CA PRO A 8 30.02 -6.87 -51.49
C PRO A 8 30.76 -8.01 -52.21
N TYR A 9 30.68 -9.26 -51.71
CA TYR A 9 31.46 -10.40 -52.21
C TYR A 9 30.80 -11.20 -53.35
N ALA A 10 29.73 -10.68 -53.95
CA ALA A 10 28.94 -11.40 -54.96
C ALA A 10 29.80 -11.83 -56.16
N GLY A 11 29.81 -13.13 -56.46
CA GLY A 11 30.63 -13.72 -57.53
C GLY A 11 32.06 -14.10 -57.13
N GLN A 12 32.49 -13.86 -55.88
CA GLN A 12 33.78 -14.33 -55.40
C GLN A 12 33.73 -15.81 -54.96
N THR A 13 34.84 -16.52 -55.19
CA THR A 13 34.99 -17.95 -54.87
C THR A 13 35.58 -18.12 -53.48
N ILE A 14 34.76 -18.42 -52.48
CA ILE A 14 35.23 -18.62 -51.09
C ILE A 14 35.58 -20.10 -50.90
N THR A 15 36.80 -20.36 -50.41
CA THR A 15 37.26 -21.70 -50.02
C THR A 15 37.51 -21.72 -48.52
N LEU A 16 36.53 -22.23 -47.77
CA LEU A 16 36.71 -22.57 -46.35
C LEU A 16 37.59 -23.83 -46.25
N ASN A 17 38.53 -23.83 -45.30
CA ASN A 17 39.16 -25.04 -44.80
C ASN A 17 38.15 -25.84 -43.96
N GLU A 18 38.27 -27.17 -43.93
CA GLU A 18 37.32 -28.07 -43.22
C GLU A 18 37.40 -27.98 -41.67
N THR A 19 38.08 -26.98 -41.12
CA THR A 19 38.34 -26.80 -39.67
C THR A 19 38.01 -25.41 -39.14
N ALA A 20 37.51 -24.46 -39.96
CA ALA A 20 37.16 -23.13 -39.49
C ALA A 20 35.82 -23.16 -38.73
N ASP A 21 35.81 -22.69 -37.48
CA ASP A 21 34.59 -22.47 -36.72
C ASP A 21 33.98 -21.13 -37.12
N ASN A 22 32.87 -21.18 -37.86
CA ASN A 22 32.23 -19.97 -38.42
C ASN A 22 31.60 -19.06 -37.36
N ARG A 23 31.63 -19.43 -36.07
CA ARG A 23 31.15 -18.60 -34.95
C ARG A 23 32.04 -17.38 -34.71
N TYR A 24 33.31 -17.42 -35.08
CA TYR A 24 34.28 -16.35 -34.82
C TYR A 24 34.97 -15.92 -36.13
N GLN A 25 35.18 -14.62 -36.29
CA GLN A 25 35.83 -14.02 -37.46
C GLN A 25 36.74 -12.88 -37.01
N ALA A 26 37.84 -12.69 -37.74
CA ALA A 26 38.75 -11.57 -37.56
C ALA A 26 39.09 -10.97 -38.94
N SER A 27 39.49 -9.70 -38.95
CA SER A 27 40.10 -9.03 -40.11
C SER A 27 41.39 -9.69 -40.57
N SER A 28 42.27 -10.05 -39.63
CA SER A 28 43.55 -10.70 -39.85
C SER A 28 43.88 -11.70 -38.73
N SER A 29 44.90 -12.55 -38.90
CA SER A 29 45.45 -13.41 -37.84
C SER A 29 46.88 -13.84 -38.19
N GLU A 30 47.81 -13.79 -37.24
CA GLU A 30 49.16 -14.35 -37.44
C GLU A 30 49.17 -15.89 -37.46
N GLU A 31 50.21 -16.48 -38.07
CA GLU A 31 50.35 -17.93 -38.20
C GLU A 31 50.50 -18.59 -36.81
N ASN A 32 49.54 -19.46 -36.44
CA ASN A 32 49.38 -20.09 -35.13
C ASN A 32 48.82 -19.19 -34.01
N HIS A 33 48.22 -18.05 -34.34
CA HIS A 33 47.53 -17.14 -33.40
C HIS A 33 46.13 -16.75 -33.92
N ASP A 34 45.35 -17.76 -34.33
CA ASP A 34 44.02 -17.54 -34.90
C ASP A 34 42.96 -17.19 -33.85
N ILE A 35 41.84 -16.64 -34.33
CA ILE A 35 40.76 -16.10 -33.49
C ILE A 35 40.17 -17.10 -32.48
N THR A 36 40.30 -18.41 -32.69
CA THR A 36 39.79 -19.40 -31.74
C THR A 36 40.56 -19.41 -30.41
N MET A 37 41.80 -18.90 -30.37
CA MET A 37 42.57 -18.76 -29.12
C MET A 37 41.98 -17.73 -28.17
N ALA A 38 41.25 -16.71 -28.65
CA ALA A 38 40.54 -15.78 -27.79
C ALA A 38 39.27 -16.37 -27.12
N PHE A 39 38.98 -17.67 -27.33
CA PHE A 39 37.80 -18.37 -26.83
C PHE A 39 38.10 -19.83 -26.44
N ASP A 40 39.36 -20.17 -26.13
CA ASP A 40 39.79 -21.55 -25.86
C ASP A 40 39.84 -21.92 -24.36
N GLY A 41 39.76 -20.93 -23.46
CA GLY A 41 39.80 -21.09 -22.01
C GLY A 41 41.22 -21.21 -21.43
N ASP A 42 42.27 -20.88 -22.19
CA ASP A 42 43.67 -20.94 -21.79
C ASP A 42 44.37 -19.58 -21.97
N GLU A 43 44.36 -18.75 -20.91
CA GLU A 43 45.05 -17.43 -20.85
C GLU A 43 46.56 -17.46 -21.18
N SER A 44 47.17 -18.64 -21.39
CA SER A 44 48.55 -18.78 -21.87
C SER A 44 48.68 -18.80 -23.41
N THR A 45 47.58 -18.93 -24.14
CA THR A 45 47.47 -18.69 -25.59
C THR A 45 46.99 -17.26 -25.86
N TYR A 46 46.92 -16.85 -27.13
CA TYR A 46 46.29 -15.59 -27.55
C TYR A 46 46.05 -15.55 -29.07
N PHE A 47 44.94 -14.95 -29.46
CA PHE A 47 44.72 -14.40 -30.79
C PHE A 47 45.68 -13.22 -31.04
N LYS A 48 46.18 -13.06 -32.26
CA LYS A 48 47.05 -11.93 -32.65
C LYS A 48 46.77 -11.46 -34.08
N THR A 49 46.65 -10.14 -34.28
CA THR A 49 46.50 -9.50 -35.60
C THR A 49 47.82 -9.41 -36.38
N GLU A 50 47.75 -9.21 -37.70
CA GLU A 50 48.93 -8.98 -38.55
C GLU A 50 49.52 -7.56 -38.38
N ASP A 51 48.68 -6.54 -38.16
CA ASP A 51 49.11 -5.18 -37.81
C ASP A 51 48.08 -4.42 -36.93
N LEU A 52 47.93 -3.11 -37.11
CA LEU A 52 47.02 -2.22 -36.35
C LEU A 52 45.98 -1.51 -37.24
N ASP A 53 46.04 -1.65 -38.55
CA ASP A 53 45.28 -0.82 -39.51
C ASP A 53 43.85 -1.38 -39.72
N ASP A 54 42.86 -0.77 -39.05
CA ASP A 54 41.42 -1.10 -39.12
C ASP A 54 41.07 -2.55 -38.67
N GLU A 55 41.79 -3.09 -37.68
CA GLU A 55 41.59 -4.44 -37.16
C GLU A 55 40.29 -4.61 -36.34
N TRP A 56 39.61 -5.74 -36.52
CA TRP A 56 38.37 -6.08 -35.83
C TRP A 56 38.20 -7.59 -35.64
N ILE A 57 37.42 -7.95 -34.62
CA ILE A 57 36.94 -9.31 -34.40
C ILE A 57 35.42 -9.32 -34.24
N SER A 58 34.78 -10.41 -34.65
CA SER A 58 33.33 -10.57 -34.63
C SER A 58 32.97 -11.99 -34.22
N MET A 59 31.99 -12.11 -33.34
CA MET A 59 31.59 -13.38 -32.73
C MET A 59 30.06 -13.54 -32.71
N PHE A 60 29.61 -14.79 -32.84
CA PHE A 60 28.21 -15.20 -32.63
C PHE A 60 28.03 -15.68 -31.19
N THR A 61 27.16 -14.99 -30.46
CA THR A 61 26.97 -15.08 -29.00
C THR A 61 25.73 -15.89 -28.60
N SER A 62 25.09 -16.56 -29.57
CA SER A 62 23.79 -17.22 -29.50
C SER A 62 22.59 -16.25 -29.56
N SER A 63 21.48 -16.74 -30.10
CA SER A 63 20.33 -15.92 -30.51
C SER A 63 19.19 -15.86 -29.48
N ASN A 64 19.43 -16.23 -28.21
CA ASN A 64 18.42 -16.12 -27.14
C ASN A 64 19.11 -16.11 -25.76
N GLN A 65 20.16 -15.29 -25.62
CA GLN A 65 20.88 -15.08 -24.36
C GLN A 65 21.13 -13.59 -24.15
N HIS A 66 20.68 -13.09 -23.00
CA HIS A 66 21.06 -11.75 -22.53
C HIS A 66 22.52 -11.75 -22.10
N LEU A 67 23.30 -10.87 -22.71
CA LEU A 67 24.69 -10.61 -22.35
C LEU A 67 24.69 -9.46 -21.35
N ALA A 68 25.02 -9.76 -20.09
CA ALA A 68 25.19 -8.74 -19.06
C ALA A 68 26.44 -7.91 -19.38
N SER A 69 27.59 -8.59 -19.49
CA SER A 69 28.87 -7.97 -19.80
C SER A 69 29.79 -8.92 -20.57
N MET A 70 30.84 -8.34 -21.15
CA MET A 70 31.93 -9.03 -21.83
C MET A 70 33.24 -8.64 -21.14
N GLU A 71 34.01 -9.65 -20.73
CA GLU A 71 35.37 -9.49 -20.24
C GLU A 71 36.35 -9.76 -21.40
N ILE A 72 37.28 -8.84 -21.64
CA ILE A 72 38.35 -8.98 -22.65
C ILE A 72 39.68 -9.00 -21.91
N ILE A 73 40.39 -10.13 -21.96
CA ILE A 73 41.75 -10.26 -21.42
C ILE A 73 42.74 -10.03 -22.56
N TRP A 74 43.50 -8.94 -22.48
CA TRP A 74 44.48 -8.54 -23.49
C TRP A 74 45.87 -9.19 -23.30
N GLY A 75 46.65 -9.21 -24.39
CA GLY A 75 48.06 -9.61 -24.41
C GLY A 75 49.02 -8.53 -23.92
N GLU A 76 50.29 -8.61 -24.33
CA GLU A 76 51.26 -7.52 -24.07
C GLU A 76 51.05 -6.36 -25.05
N ASN A 77 50.50 -6.66 -26.24
CA ASN A 77 50.07 -5.66 -27.21
C ASN A 77 48.53 -5.55 -27.20
N TYR A 78 47.96 -4.37 -26.92
CA TYR A 78 46.54 -4.23 -26.57
C TYR A 78 45.89 -2.96 -27.11
N ALA A 79 44.56 -2.94 -27.20
CA ALA A 79 43.82 -1.75 -27.63
C ALA A 79 43.64 -0.76 -26.46
N SER A 80 44.15 0.46 -26.63
CA SER A 80 43.89 1.59 -25.74
C SER A 80 42.61 2.34 -26.11
N ALA A 81 42.13 2.17 -27.35
CA ALA A 81 40.80 2.59 -27.76
C ALA A 81 40.17 1.59 -28.73
N TYR A 82 38.89 1.28 -28.55
CA TYR A 82 38.12 0.36 -29.38
C TYR A 82 36.61 0.64 -29.31
N ASP A 83 35.90 0.32 -30.39
CA ASP A 83 34.44 0.36 -30.46
C ASP A 83 33.88 -1.06 -30.24
N VAL A 84 32.79 -1.17 -29.47
CA VAL A 84 31.98 -2.40 -29.36
C VAL A 84 30.67 -2.16 -30.09
N LEU A 85 30.38 -3.05 -31.04
CA LEU A 85 29.20 -3.01 -31.90
C LEU A 85 28.41 -4.30 -31.77
N VAL A 86 27.10 -4.21 -31.96
CA VAL A 86 26.16 -5.33 -31.87
C VAL A 86 25.36 -5.48 -33.16
N SER A 87 24.81 -6.68 -33.40
CA SER A 87 23.99 -6.96 -34.58
C SER A 87 23.03 -8.13 -34.33
N LYS A 88 21.79 -8.03 -34.83
CA LYS A 88 20.85 -9.16 -34.91
C LYS A 88 21.23 -10.15 -36.03
N ASP A 89 21.73 -9.67 -37.17
CA ASP A 89 21.84 -10.45 -38.41
C ASP A 89 23.27 -10.80 -38.87
N GLY A 90 24.27 -10.29 -38.13
CA GLY A 90 25.70 -10.49 -38.40
C GLY A 90 26.23 -9.71 -39.61
N LYS A 91 25.49 -8.72 -40.13
CA LYS A 91 25.86 -7.92 -41.31
C LYS A 91 25.78 -6.43 -41.03
N GLU A 92 24.63 -5.96 -40.57
CA GLU A 92 24.42 -4.56 -40.19
C GLU A 92 24.74 -4.43 -38.70
N TYR A 93 25.73 -3.59 -38.36
CA TYR A 93 26.23 -3.42 -36.99
C TYR A 93 25.97 -2.02 -36.49
N GLU A 94 25.47 -1.93 -35.27
CA GLU A 94 25.19 -0.68 -34.57
C GLU A 94 26.21 -0.49 -33.45
N LEU A 95 26.64 0.75 -33.22
CA LEU A 95 27.60 1.08 -32.17
C LEU A 95 26.90 1.03 -30.81
N LEU A 96 27.36 0.14 -29.93
CA LEU A 96 26.85 0.05 -28.56
C LEU A 96 27.63 1.00 -27.64
N THR A 97 28.97 0.97 -27.70
CA THR A 97 29.83 1.81 -26.86
C THR A 97 31.24 1.97 -27.43
N SER A 98 31.94 3.03 -27.03
CA SER A 98 33.32 3.32 -27.42
C SER A 98 34.19 3.49 -26.17
N ILE A 99 35.28 2.71 -26.10
CA ILE A 99 36.27 2.74 -25.03
C ILE A 99 37.46 3.56 -25.53
N SER A 100 37.94 4.52 -24.73
CA SER A 100 38.99 5.47 -25.14
C SER A 100 40.19 5.57 -24.19
N ASN A 101 40.24 4.75 -23.15
CA ASN A 101 41.28 4.77 -22.11
C ASN A 101 41.65 3.35 -21.63
N GLY A 102 41.66 2.35 -22.52
CA GLY A 102 42.09 0.99 -22.16
C GLY A 102 43.52 1.01 -21.65
N ASP A 103 43.74 0.53 -20.41
CA ASP A 103 45.05 0.53 -19.76
C ASP A 103 45.81 -0.79 -19.96
N GLY A 104 45.12 -1.84 -20.40
CA GLY A 104 45.65 -3.16 -20.73
C GLY A 104 45.63 -4.11 -19.53
N GLY A 105 45.32 -5.38 -19.79
CA GLY A 105 45.01 -6.34 -18.74
C GLY A 105 43.65 -6.98 -18.98
N SER A 106 42.68 -6.74 -18.10
CA SER A 106 41.28 -7.16 -18.31
C SER A 106 40.38 -5.93 -18.36
N ASP A 107 39.64 -5.77 -19.46
CA ASP A 107 38.57 -4.79 -19.61
C ASP A 107 37.21 -5.49 -19.41
N THR A 108 36.32 -4.89 -18.62
CA THR A 108 34.91 -5.29 -18.54
C THR A 108 34.03 -4.27 -19.26
N VAL A 109 33.30 -4.73 -20.28
CA VAL A 109 32.34 -3.92 -21.03
C VAL A 109 30.93 -4.39 -20.70
N GLU A 110 30.12 -3.52 -20.12
CA GLU A 110 28.68 -3.78 -19.95
C GLU A 110 28.00 -3.80 -21.33
N LEU A 111 27.16 -4.82 -21.55
CA LEU A 111 26.42 -5.02 -22.80
C LEU A 111 24.92 -4.80 -22.60
N GLY A 112 24.36 -5.36 -21.52
CA GLY A 112 23.02 -5.05 -21.05
C GLY A 112 21.85 -5.50 -21.92
N GLY A 113 22.05 -6.34 -22.96
CA GLY A 113 21.00 -6.72 -23.91
C GLY A 113 21.18 -8.11 -24.55
N VAL A 114 20.19 -8.53 -25.32
CA VAL A 114 20.25 -9.75 -26.16
C VAL A 114 20.85 -9.35 -27.51
N TYR A 115 22.05 -9.88 -27.79
CA TYR A 115 22.78 -9.59 -29.02
C TYR A 115 23.28 -10.90 -29.63
N PRO A 116 22.71 -11.35 -30.77
CA PRO A 116 23.16 -12.56 -31.46
C PRO A 116 24.60 -12.46 -31.99
N TYR A 117 25.07 -11.25 -32.30
CA TYR A 117 26.44 -10.98 -32.71
C TYR A 117 27.04 -9.77 -31.98
N VAL A 118 28.29 -9.91 -31.55
CA VAL A 118 29.13 -8.83 -31.00
C VAL A 118 30.37 -8.67 -31.88
N LYS A 119 30.82 -7.43 -32.06
CA LYS A 119 32.03 -7.06 -32.82
C LYS A 119 32.83 -6.03 -32.06
N ILE A 120 34.14 -6.23 -31.99
CA ILE A 120 35.10 -5.29 -31.41
C ILE A 120 35.94 -4.74 -32.56
N VAL A 121 35.97 -3.42 -32.73
CA VAL A 121 36.80 -2.73 -33.72
C VAL A 121 37.89 -1.97 -32.97
N MET A 122 39.12 -2.44 -33.09
CA MET A 122 40.26 -1.87 -32.38
C MET A 122 40.78 -0.65 -33.15
N LYS A 123 40.96 0.48 -32.45
CA LYS A 123 41.22 1.80 -33.07
C LYS A 123 42.62 2.30 -32.82
N GLU A 124 43.04 2.27 -31.56
CA GLU A 124 44.36 2.70 -31.12
C GLU A 124 44.88 1.68 -30.11
N GLY A 125 46.20 1.46 -30.07
CA GLY A 125 46.79 0.44 -29.22
C GLY A 125 48.24 0.66 -28.87
N VAL A 126 48.70 -0.14 -27.93
CA VAL A 126 50.10 -0.24 -27.49
C VAL A 126 50.67 -1.50 -28.14
N GLY A 127 51.70 -1.34 -28.97
CA GLY A 127 52.34 -2.46 -29.69
C GLY A 127 52.59 -2.15 -31.16
N ASP A 128 52.79 -3.21 -31.95
CA ASP A 128 52.76 -3.22 -33.42
C ASP A 128 51.64 -4.11 -34.00
N CYS A 129 50.79 -4.66 -33.12
CA CYS A 129 49.65 -5.54 -33.38
C CYS A 129 48.68 -5.49 -32.17
N PHE A 130 47.55 -6.21 -32.24
CA PHE A 130 46.65 -6.43 -31.10
C PHE A 130 46.66 -7.91 -30.71
N GLU A 131 46.73 -8.20 -29.42
CA GLU A 131 46.70 -9.54 -28.83
C GLU A 131 45.54 -9.68 -27.85
N ILE A 132 44.73 -10.74 -27.99
CA ILE A 132 43.63 -11.05 -27.06
C ILE A 132 43.81 -12.48 -26.59
N LYS A 133 43.94 -12.67 -25.27
CA LYS A 133 44.09 -13.98 -24.62
C LYS A 133 42.76 -14.69 -24.49
N GLU A 134 41.72 -14.00 -24.03
CA GLU A 134 40.42 -14.61 -23.76
C GLU A 134 39.31 -13.56 -23.84
N ILE A 135 38.13 -13.97 -24.30
CA ILE A 135 36.89 -13.17 -24.25
C ILE A 135 35.79 -14.02 -23.62
N THR A 136 35.39 -13.63 -22.41
CA THR A 136 34.31 -14.31 -21.68
C THR A 136 33.06 -13.44 -21.67
N PHE A 137 31.94 -14.02 -22.08
CA PHE A 137 30.62 -13.40 -21.92
C PHE A 137 29.98 -13.83 -20.61
N LYS A 138 29.51 -12.86 -19.83
CA LYS A 138 28.66 -13.10 -18.67
C LYS A 138 27.21 -12.95 -19.11
N THR A 139 26.47 -14.04 -19.11
CA THR A 139 25.02 -14.02 -19.36
C THR A 139 24.23 -13.68 -18.07
N SER A 140 23.04 -13.11 -18.23
CA SER A 140 22.05 -13.02 -17.14
C SER A 140 21.04 -14.16 -17.23
N ASP A 141 20.66 -14.70 -16.08
CA ASP A 141 19.46 -15.53 -15.97
C ASP A 141 18.20 -14.67 -16.16
N SER A 142 17.12 -15.27 -16.67
CA SER A 142 15.81 -14.61 -16.75
C SER A 142 15.22 -14.40 -15.35
N LEU A 143 14.80 -13.18 -15.03
CA LEU A 143 14.04 -12.84 -13.83
C LEU A 143 12.67 -13.55 -13.81
N ALA A 144 12.11 -13.90 -14.98
CA ALA A 144 10.86 -14.65 -15.10
C ALA A 144 11.02 -16.15 -14.79
N LEU A 145 12.25 -16.69 -14.73
CA LEU A 145 12.49 -18.12 -14.63
C LEU A 145 11.85 -18.75 -13.37
N ASN A 146 10.96 -19.73 -13.59
CA ASN A 146 10.15 -20.43 -12.58
C ASN A 146 9.30 -19.50 -11.69
N LYS A 147 8.88 -18.35 -12.21
CA LYS A 147 8.02 -17.40 -11.50
C LYS A 147 6.54 -17.77 -11.54
N GLU A 148 5.77 -17.17 -10.64
CA GLU A 148 4.32 -17.29 -10.67
C GLU A 148 3.77 -16.54 -11.89
N VAL A 149 2.81 -17.17 -12.55
CA VAL A 149 2.19 -16.67 -13.77
C VAL A 149 0.67 -16.75 -13.67
N GLU A 150 -0.02 -15.80 -14.28
CA GLU A 150 -1.46 -15.80 -14.46
C GLU A 150 -1.81 -15.59 -15.93
N VAL A 151 -2.97 -16.09 -16.37
CA VAL A 151 -3.36 -16.09 -17.78
C VAL A 151 -4.84 -15.84 -17.92
N SER A 152 -5.26 -15.28 -19.06
CA SER A 152 -6.68 -15.15 -19.43
C SER A 152 -7.40 -16.51 -19.48
N GLY A 153 -6.67 -17.57 -19.82
CA GLY A 153 -7.12 -18.95 -19.74
C GLY A 153 -6.12 -19.93 -20.38
N THR A 154 -6.36 -21.23 -20.24
CA THR A 154 -5.51 -22.29 -20.78
C THR A 154 -6.31 -23.27 -21.64
N SER A 155 -5.76 -23.67 -22.78
CA SER A 155 -6.39 -24.58 -23.74
C SER A 155 -6.89 -25.88 -23.09
N THR A 156 -8.21 -26.08 -23.08
CA THR A 156 -8.83 -27.36 -22.68
C THR A 156 -8.59 -28.48 -23.71
N ASN A 157 -8.11 -28.14 -24.92
CA ASN A 157 -7.78 -29.11 -25.96
C ASN A 157 -6.36 -29.70 -25.80
N ASP A 158 -5.46 -28.98 -25.13
CA ASP A 158 -4.04 -29.30 -25.03
C ASP A 158 -3.58 -29.21 -23.56
N PRO A 159 -4.15 -29.99 -22.62
CA PRO A 159 -4.03 -29.77 -21.17
C PRO A 159 -2.63 -29.98 -20.57
N GLY A 160 -1.62 -30.34 -21.38
CA GLY A 160 -0.22 -30.34 -20.99
C GLY A 160 0.49 -28.99 -21.22
N ASN A 161 -0.13 -28.08 -21.98
CA ASN A 161 0.42 -26.77 -22.30
C ASN A 161 0.00 -25.74 -21.23
N VAL A 162 0.41 -26.00 -19.98
CA VAL A 162 0.07 -25.19 -18.80
C VAL A 162 0.83 -23.86 -18.80
N LYS A 163 0.37 -22.91 -17.98
CA LYS A 163 0.89 -21.52 -17.97
C LYS A 163 2.36 -21.46 -17.52
N GLU A 164 2.75 -22.31 -16.58
CA GLU A 164 4.09 -22.40 -16.00
C GLU A 164 5.14 -22.75 -17.05
N ASN A 165 4.76 -23.47 -18.11
CA ASN A 165 5.63 -23.83 -19.22
C ASN A 165 6.12 -22.64 -20.05
N ALA A 166 5.53 -21.44 -19.90
CA ALA A 166 6.00 -20.25 -20.61
C ALA A 166 7.14 -19.53 -19.89
N VAL A 167 7.57 -20.01 -18.72
CA VAL A 167 8.64 -19.41 -17.90
C VAL A 167 9.55 -20.47 -17.25
N ASP A 168 9.56 -21.71 -17.77
CA ASP A 168 10.27 -22.84 -17.15
C ASP A 168 11.74 -22.97 -17.60
N GLY A 169 12.19 -22.14 -18.55
CA GLY A 169 13.53 -22.20 -19.15
C GLY A 169 13.70 -23.34 -20.16
N ASN A 170 12.63 -24.03 -20.56
CA ASN A 170 12.63 -25.18 -21.44
C ASN A 170 11.79 -24.91 -22.69
N THR A 171 12.45 -24.38 -23.73
CA THR A 171 11.90 -24.06 -25.06
C THR A 171 11.33 -25.25 -25.86
N ALA A 172 11.12 -26.42 -25.24
CA ALA A 172 10.39 -27.56 -25.78
C ALA A 172 8.99 -27.75 -25.14
N THR A 173 8.75 -27.18 -23.95
CA THR A 173 7.43 -27.01 -23.32
C THR A 173 6.85 -25.63 -23.70
N ARG A 174 5.53 -25.45 -23.56
CA ARG A 174 4.87 -24.17 -23.89
C ARG A 174 3.53 -24.02 -23.17
N TRP A 175 3.07 -22.78 -23.00
CA TRP A 175 1.67 -22.47 -22.69
C TRP A 175 0.84 -22.35 -23.98
N SER A 176 -0.47 -22.64 -23.90
CA SER A 176 -1.44 -22.34 -24.96
C SER A 176 -2.73 -21.76 -24.36
N SER A 177 -3.20 -20.64 -24.91
CA SER A 177 -4.38 -19.91 -24.43
C SER A 177 -5.70 -20.59 -24.82
N LEU A 178 -6.83 -19.94 -24.53
CA LEU A 178 -8.14 -20.40 -25.02
C LEU A 178 -8.27 -20.23 -26.54
N ARG A 179 -9.03 -21.14 -27.15
CA ARG A 179 -9.18 -21.20 -28.61
C ARG A 179 -10.43 -20.46 -29.07
N ASN A 180 -10.33 -19.75 -30.20
CA ASN A 180 -11.38 -18.90 -30.79
C ASN A 180 -11.66 -17.62 -29.97
N GLU A 181 -10.67 -17.17 -29.21
CA GLU A 181 -10.63 -15.89 -28.48
C GLU A 181 -9.40 -15.13 -28.97
N ASP A 182 -9.53 -13.84 -29.26
CA ASP A 182 -8.41 -12.99 -29.72
C ASP A 182 -7.71 -12.29 -28.53
N ASP A 183 -8.50 -11.74 -27.61
CA ASP A 183 -8.09 -11.15 -26.33
C ASP A 183 -7.52 -12.23 -25.40
N ASN A 184 -6.20 -12.33 -25.36
CA ASN A 184 -5.48 -13.28 -24.50
C ASN A 184 -4.28 -12.60 -23.87
N TRP A 185 -4.00 -12.93 -22.61
CA TRP A 185 -2.86 -12.37 -21.91
C TRP A 185 -2.20 -13.39 -20.98
N ILE A 186 -0.93 -13.13 -20.69
CA ILE A 186 -0.14 -13.79 -19.65
C ILE A 186 0.58 -12.72 -18.83
N ILE A 187 0.47 -12.81 -17.51
CA ILE A 187 1.15 -11.98 -16.51
C ILE A 187 2.21 -12.86 -15.84
N VAL A 188 3.42 -12.34 -15.68
CA VAL A 188 4.50 -12.91 -14.87
C VAL A 188 4.71 -12.02 -13.64
N ASP A 189 4.67 -12.60 -12.43
CA ASP A 189 5.10 -11.91 -11.20
C ASP A 189 6.59 -12.20 -10.97
N LEU A 190 7.45 -11.20 -11.19
CA LEU A 190 8.89 -11.34 -10.93
C LEU A 190 9.21 -11.54 -9.44
N GLY A 191 8.23 -11.40 -8.54
CA GLY A 191 8.32 -11.62 -7.09
C GLY A 191 8.93 -10.46 -6.32
N GLN A 192 9.55 -9.51 -7.01
CA GLN A 192 10.10 -8.27 -6.47
C GLN A 192 10.16 -7.24 -7.62
N TYR A 193 10.06 -5.95 -7.29
CA TYR A 193 10.29 -4.85 -8.23
C TYR A 193 11.66 -4.99 -8.92
N ALA A 194 11.68 -4.83 -10.24
CA ALA A 194 12.87 -4.99 -11.05
C ALA A 194 13.07 -3.82 -12.00
N LYS A 195 14.34 -3.46 -12.20
CA LYS A 195 14.81 -2.77 -13.39
C LYS A 195 14.96 -3.81 -14.50
N ILE A 196 14.28 -3.62 -15.62
CA ILE A 196 14.23 -4.53 -16.77
C ILE A 196 14.92 -3.83 -17.95
N ASN A 197 15.95 -4.48 -18.51
CA ASN A 197 16.74 -3.97 -19.63
C ASN A 197 16.31 -4.59 -20.96
N ALA A 198 15.83 -5.84 -20.96
CA ALA A 198 15.43 -6.56 -22.17
C ALA A 198 14.38 -7.63 -21.88
N LEU A 199 13.68 -8.06 -22.93
CA LEU A 199 12.66 -9.10 -22.89
C LEU A 199 12.69 -9.92 -24.20
N THR A 200 12.53 -11.24 -24.13
CA THR A 200 12.30 -12.08 -25.32
C THR A 200 11.03 -12.91 -25.20
N ILE A 201 10.33 -13.10 -26.31
CA ILE A 201 9.13 -13.94 -26.41
C ILE A 201 9.34 -14.96 -27.52
N GLN A 202 9.40 -16.24 -27.16
CA GLN A 202 9.48 -17.33 -28.13
C GLN A 202 8.09 -17.90 -28.40
N TRP A 203 7.55 -17.66 -29.59
CA TRP A 203 6.19 -18.05 -29.97
C TRP A 203 6.11 -19.44 -30.62
N GLU A 204 4.92 -20.05 -30.58
CA GLU A 204 4.54 -21.12 -31.52
C GLU A 204 3.87 -20.52 -32.76
N ALA A 205 3.63 -21.31 -33.80
CA ALA A 205 2.92 -20.85 -35.01
C ALA A 205 1.49 -20.31 -34.75
N ALA A 206 0.89 -20.62 -33.60
CA ALA A 206 -0.21 -19.85 -33.02
C ALA A 206 0.34 -18.65 -32.23
N CYS A 207 0.67 -17.57 -32.94
CA CYS A 207 1.25 -16.33 -32.39
C CYS A 207 0.29 -15.13 -32.52
N SER A 208 0.77 -13.91 -32.26
CA SER A 208 -0.02 -12.69 -32.28
C SER A 208 0.24 -11.79 -33.51
N ASP A 209 -0.83 -11.16 -33.97
CA ASP A 209 -0.92 -10.24 -35.12
C ASP A 209 -1.13 -8.78 -34.63
N ASP A 210 -1.33 -8.59 -33.31
CA ASP A 210 -1.53 -7.33 -32.58
C ASP A 210 -1.38 -7.61 -31.07
N TYR A 211 -0.29 -7.16 -30.44
CA TYR A 211 -0.06 -7.27 -29.00
C TYR A 211 0.69 -6.07 -28.41
N GLU A 212 0.66 -5.98 -27.08
CA GLU A 212 1.43 -5.01 -26.29
C GLU A 212 2.17 -5.69 -25.13
N ILE A 213 3.23 -5.02 -24.67
CA ILE A 213 3.99 -5.37 -23.47
C ILE A 213 3.67 -4.31 -22.42
N GLN A 214 3.23 -4.74 -21.23
CA GLN A 214 2.87 -3.86 -20.12
C GLN A 214 3.64 -4.24 -18.85
N VAL A 215 3.95 -3.24 -18.02
CA VAL A 215 4.55 -3.43 -16.70
C VAL A 215 3.65 -2.85 -15.61
N SER A 216 3.76 -3.38 -14.39
CA SER A 216 3.04 -2.89 -13.22
C SER A 216 3.81 -3.16 -11.92
N ASN A 217 3.56 -2.35 -10.88
CA ASN A 217 4.07 -2.58 -9.53
C ASN A 217 3.04 -3.31 -8.65
N ASP A 218 1.75 -3.06 -8.87
CA ASP A 218 0.65 -3.47 -7.99
C ASP A 218 -0.38 -4.39 -8.68
N LYS A 219 -0.16 -4.73 -9.96
CA LYS A 219 -1.01 -5.57 -10.83
C LYS A 219 -2.40 -4.96 -11.17
N ASN A 220 -2.70 -3.78 -10.66
CA ASN A 220 -3.94 -3.04 -10.94
C ASN A 220 -3.71 -1.91 -11.94
N ASN A 221 -2.63 -1.13 -11.74
CA ASN A 221 -2.22 -0.03 -12.58
C ASN A 221 -1.15 -0.50 -13.57
N TRP A 222 -1.44 -0.46 -14.86
CA TRP A 222 -0.57 -0.97 -15.92
C TRP A 222 -0.05 0.15 -16.82
N VAL A 223 1.24 0.11 -17.13
CA VAL A 223 1.90 1.00 -18.08
C VAL A 223 2.33 0.18 -19.29
N SER A 224 1.83 0.50 -20.48
CA SER A 224 2.29 -0.09 -21.74
C SER A 224 3.67 0.47 -22.09
N VAL A 225 4.64 -0.41 -22.32
CA VAL A 225 6.02 -0.06 -22.69
C VAL A 225 6.30 -0.27 -24.18
N GLU A 226 5.55 -1.17 -24.83
CA GLU A 226 5.54 -1.37 -26.28
C GLU A 226 4.10 -1.71 -26.71
N GLU A 227 3.63 -1.18 -27.85
CA GLU A 227 2.25 -1.32 -28.32
C GLU A 227 2.14 -1.58 -29.84
N GLY A 228 1.07 -2.24 -30.28
CA GLY A 228 0.78 -2.48 -31.70
C GLY A 228 1.76 -3.43 -32.40
N LEU A 229 2.35 -4.35 -31.62
CA LEU A 229 3.37 -5.30 -32.06
C LEU A 229 2.76 -6.49 -32.82
N ALA A 230 3.53 -7.12 -33.70
CA ALA A 230 3.19 -8.37 -34.37
C ALA A 230 4.42 -9.28 -34.43
N THR A 231 4.21 -10.59 -34.29
CA THR A 231 5.32 -11.56 -34.18
C THR A 231 6.21 -11.62 -35.44
N GLU A 232 7.52 -11.68 -35.24
CA GLU A 232 8.54 -11.76 -36.29
C GLU A 232 8.52 -13.11 -37.06
N ASP A 233 9.09 -13.11 -38.27
CA ASP A 233 9.07 -14.25 -39.22
C ASP A 233 9.76 -15.53 -38.69
N ASP A 234 10.63 -15.42 -37.68
CA ASP A 234 11.36 -16.53 -37.05
C ASP A 234 10.73 -17.00 -35.71
N LEU A 235 9.65 -16.36 -35.27
CA LEU A 235 8.91 -16.61 -34.03
C LEU A 235 9.70 -16.33 -32.73
N LEU A 236 10.73 -15.49 -32.78
CA LEU A 236 11.44 -15.01 -31.60
C LEU A 236 11.49 -13.48 -31.59
N ASP A 237 10.62 -12.87 -30.78
CA ASP A 237 10.57 -11.42 -30.67
C ASP A 237 11.55 -10.97 -29.58
N GLU A 238 12.48 -10.07 -29.90
CA GLU A 238 13.53 -9.57 -28.99
C GLU A 238 13.43 -8.05 -28.79
N TYR A 239 13.22 -7.64 -27.55
CA TYR A 239 13.12 -6.24 -27.11
C TYR A 239 14.32 -5.90 -26.22
N ASN A 240 15.18 -5.00 -26.68
CA ASN A 240 16.18 -4.34 -25.86
C ASN A 240 15.68 -2.91 -25.63
N PHE A 241 15.49 -2.49 -24.38
CA PHE A 241 14.97 -1.17 -24.07
C PHE A 241 16.12 -0.14 -24.01
N ASP A 242 16.08 0.88 -24.86
CA ASP A 242 17.08 1.97 -24.90
C ASP A 242 17.20 2.67 -23.52
N GLU A 243 16.06 2.89 -22.87
CA GLU A 243 15.97 3.27 -21.46
C GLU A 243 15.26 2.14 -20.69
N PRO A 244 15.78 1.73 -19.52
CA PRO A 244 15.25 0.58 -18.80
C PRO A 244 13.83 0.80 -18.30
N VAL A 245 12.99 -0.22 -18.41
CA VAL A 245 11.62 -0.20 -17.87
C VAL A 245 11.61 -0.78 -16.46
N TYR A 246 10.62 -0.42 -15.65
CA TYR A 246 10.56 -0.80 -14.24
C TYR A 246 9.21 -1.41 -13.89
N GLY A 247 9.21 -2.49 -13.11
CA GLY A 247 8.01 -3.16 -12.66
C GLY A 247 8.27 -4.43 -11.87
N ARG A 248 7.27 -4.89 -11.11
CA ARG A 248 7.24 -6.23 -10.51
C ARG A 248 6.53 -7.23 -11.42
N TYR A 249 5.48 -6.79 -12.11
CA TYR A 249 4.67 -7.60 -13.00
C TYR A 249 4.98 -7.24 -14.45
N VAL A 250 5.09 -8.24 -15.31
CA VAL A 250 5.20 -8.10 -16.77
C VAL A 250 4.04 -8.81 -17.42
N LYS A 251 3.33 -8.14 -18.33
CA LYS A 251 2.17 -8.69 -19.03
C LYS A 251 2.37 -8.62 -20.53
N ILE A 252 2.19 -9.75 -21.20
CA ILE A 252 2.06 -9.82 -22.66
C ILE A 252 0.57 -9.91 -22.96
N HIS A 253 0.00 -8.88 -23.60
CA HIS A 253 -1.42 -8.81 -23.93
C HIS A 253 -1.62 -8.84 -25.45
N SER A 254 -2.06 -9.98 -25.97
CA SER A 254 -2.47 -10.12 -27.37
C SER A 254 -3.91 -9.65 -27.54
N HIS A 255 -4.11 -8.67 -28.42
CA HIS A 255 -5.42 -8.19 -28.87
C HIS A 255 -5.93 -8.95 -30.09
N LYS A 256 -5.05 -9.66 -30.82
CA LYS A 256 -5.41 -10.41 -32.04
C LYS A 256 -4.47 -11.58 -32.32
N SER A 257 -5.01 -12.79 -32.44
CA SER A 257 -4.24 -13.97 -32.82
C SER A 257 -4.03 -14.05 -34.34
N THR A 258 -2.84 -14.46 -34.81
CA THR A 258 -2.61 -14.73 -36.26
C THR A 258 -3.51 -15.85 -36.77
N GLN A 259 -3.89 -16.78 -35.88
CA GLN A 259 -4.77 -17.90 -36.16
C GLN A 259 -5.82 -18.11 -35.06
N LEU A 260 -6.78 -17.18 -34.91
CA LEU A 260 -7.91 -17.20 -33.94
C LEU A 260 -8.41 -18.59 -33.49
N LYS A 261 -8.57 -19.56 -34.41
CA LYS A 261 -8.96 -20.96 -34.11
C LYS A 261 -8.08 -21.65 -33.04
N TYR A 262 -6.85 -21.21 -32.85
CA TYR A 262 -5.85 -21.79 -31.96
C TYR A 262 -5.50 -20.89 -30.77
N GLY A 263 -5.95 -19.63 -30.74
CA GLY A 263 -5.51 -18.63 -29.77
C GLY A 263 -4.03 -18.29 -29.97
N ILE A 264 -3.33 -17.98 -28.87
CA ILE A 264 -1.88 -17.81 -28.82
C ILE A 264 -1.20 -18.94 -28.04
N SER A 265 0.09 -19.17 -28.30
CA SER A 265 0.89 -20.18 -27.61
C SER A 265 2.36 -19.74 -27.58
N ILE A 266 2.96 -19.78 -26.40
CA ILE A 266 4.29 -19.23 -26.09
C ILE A 266 5.14 -20.32 -25.46
N TYR A 267 6.31 -20.58 -26.04
CA TYR A 267 7.33 -21.50 -25.55
C TYR A 267 8.10 -20.94 -24.36
N GLU A 268 8.49 -19.66 -24.40
CA GLU A 268 9.28 -19.03 -23.33
C GLU A 268 9.06 -17.51 -23.33
N ILE A 269 9.01 -16.91 -22.14
CA ILE A 269 9.10 -15.48 -21.89
C ILE A 269 10.30 -15.27 -20.98
N SER A 270 11.34 -14.62 -21.49
CA SER A 270 12.50 -14.26 -20.68
C SER A 270 12.52 -12.75 -20.43
N VAL A 271 12.71 -12.37 -19.17
CA VAL A 271 12.78 -10.98 -18.71
C VAL A 271 14.15 -10.76 -18.08
N TYR A 272 14.93 -9.80 -18.58
CA TYR A 272 16.32 -9.62 -18.19
C TYR A 272 16.55 -8.27 -17.54
N GLY A 273 17.32 -8.25 -16.45
CA GLY A 273 17.57 -7.05 -15.68
C GLY A 273 18.09 -7.35 -14.28
N SER A 274 17.69 -6.54 -13.30
CA SER A 274 18.08 -6.69 -11.89
C SER A 274 16.94 -6.31 -10.96
N TYR A 275 16.72 -7.09 -9.90
CA TYR A 275 15.86 -6.66 -8.79
C TYR A 275 16.36 -5.36 -8.16
N LYS A 276 15.41 -4.56 -7.67
CA LYS A 276 15.63 -3.30 -6.98
C LYS A 276 14.81 -3.29 -5.68
N GLU A 277 15.19 -2.45 -4.73
CA GLU A 277 14.23 -2.01 -3.72
C GLU A 277 13.10 -1.27 -4.45
N GLU A 278 11.85 -1.48 -4.05
CA GLU A 278 10.70 -0.89 -4.73
C GLU A 278 10.73 0.63 -4.56
N ASP A 279 10.83 1.36 -5.67
CA ASP A 279 10.58 2.79 -5.65
C ASP A 279 9.07 3.00 -5.57
N ILE A 280 8.56 3.07 -4.33
CA ILE A 280 7.13 3.17 -4.04
C ILE A 280 6.53 4.52 -4.45
N ALA A 281 7.36 5.50 -4.82
CA ALA A 281 6.93 6.77 -5.41
C ALA A 281 6.87 6.73 -6.95
N ALA A 282 7.48 5.74 -7.60
CA ALA A 282 7.60 5.68 -9.06
C ALA A 282 6.23 5.75 -9.77
N ASN A 283 6.10 6.70 -10.70
CA ASN A 283 4.88 6.97 -11.47
C ASN A 283 3.61 7.24 -10.63
N LYS A 284 3.75 7.58 -9.34
CA LYS A 284 2.62 7.95 -8.47
C LYS A 284 2.17 9.40 -8.69
N ASN A 285 1.02 9.75 -8.13
CA ASN A 285 0.50 11.12 -8.14
C ASN A 285 1.36 12.04 -7.25
N VAL A 286 1.87 13.13 -7.81
CA VAL A 286 2.72 14.10 -7.10
C VAL A 286 2.13 15.50 -7.20
N PHE A 287 2.21 16.25 -6.11
CA PHE A 287 1.67 17.60 -5.95
C PHE A 287 2.78 18.53 -5.50
N SER A 288 2.72 19.79 -5.90
CA SER A 288 3.70 20.80 -5.49
C SER A 288 3.08 22.15 -5.24
N SER A 289 3.73 22.90 -4.37
CA SER A 289 3.48 24.32 -4.08
C SER A 289 3.38 25.19 -5.34
N THR A 290 4.32 25.06 -6.30
CA THR A 290 4.33 25.80 -7.56
C THR A 290 4.98 25.01 -8.70
N ILE A 291 4.67 25.38 -9.94
CA ILE A 291 5.18 24.76 -11.18
C ILE A 291 5.70 25.87 -12.11
N LYS A 292 6.92 25.72 -12.61
CA LYS A 292 7.54 26.64 -13.58
C LYS A 292 7.63 26.01 -14.97
N ASP A 293 7.19 26.75 -15.99
CA ASP A 293 7.41 26.43 -17.41
C ASP A 293 7.09 24.98 -17.83
N LEU A 294 6.00 24.40 -17.28
CA LEU A 294 5.52 23.01 -17.49
C LEU A 294 6.38 21.89 -16.87
N ASN A 295 7.30 22.20 -15.95
CA ASN A 295 8.06 21.19 -15.20
C ASN A 295 7.21 20.63 -14.04
N LEU A 296 6.37 19.64 -14.36
CA LEU A 296 5.36 19.06 -13.48
C LEU A 296 5.97 18.36 -12.25
N PRO A 297 5.25 18.27 -11.11
CA PRO A 297 5.70 17.51 -9.95
C PRO A 297 5.88 16.02 -10.24
N THR A 298 5.06 15.44 -11.13
CA THR A 298 5.16 14.03 -11.55
C THR A 298 6.46 13.71 -12.28
N ASN A 299 7.09 14.69 -12.92
CA ASN A 299 8.41 14.54 -13.52
C ASN A 299 9.49 14.20 -12.49
N ALA A 300 9.27 14.44 -11.19
CA ALA A 300 10.22 14.07 -10.15
C ALA A 300 10.13 12.57 -9.78
N VAL A 301 9.18 11.80 -10.30
CA VAL A 301 9.01 10.37 -9.97
C VAL A 301 8.82 9.48 -11.20
N ASP A 302 9.03 10.03 -12.40
CA ASP A 302 8.80 9.32 -13.68
C ASP A 302 10.01 8.46 -14.13
N ASN A 303 11.10 8.46 -13.35
CA ASN A 303 12.36 7.77 -13.61
C ASN A 303 13.07 8.21 -14.91
N LYS A 304 12.82 9.43 -15.42
CA LYS A 304 13.47 9.96 -16.65
C LYS A 304 14.50 11.02 -16.32
N ALA A 305 15.77 10.70 -16.57
CA ALA A 305 16.91 11.61 -16.32
C ALA A 305 16.93 12.92 -17.15
N ASN A 306 15.92 13.17 -18.00
CA ASN A 306 15.79 14.37 -18.82
C ASN A 306 14.54 15.22 -18.52
N THR A 307 13.69 14.80 -17.59
CA THR A 307 12.59 15.58 -17.03
C THR A 307 13.01 16.12 -15.66
N SER A 308 12.23 17.04 -15.09
CA SER A 308 12.35 17.45 -13.69
C SER A 308 11.10 18.20 -13.26
N TRP A 309 10.85 18.27 -11.95
CA TRP A 309 10.02 19.31 -11.37
C TRP A 309 10.84 20.57 -11.14
N ILE A 310 10.27 21.75 -11.43
CA ILE A 310 10.92 23.04 -11.13
C ILE A 310 9.93 24.01 -10.48
N SER A 311 10.31 24.55 -9.32
CA SER A 311 9.54 25.58 -8.62
C SER A 311 9.64 26.96 -9.30
N THR A 312 8.70 27.86 -8.97
CA THR A 312 8.69 29.25 -9.49
C THR A 312 9.57 30.22 -8.69
N GLY A 313 10.08 29.79 -7.52
CA GLY A 313 10.88 30.59 -6.59
C GLY A 313 11.33 29.76 -5.39
N VAL A 314 11.84 30.40 -4.34
CA VAL A 314 12.40 29.71 -3.15
C VAL A 314 11.55 29.77 -1.89
N ASP A 315 10.66 30.76 -1.76
CA ASP A 315 9.89 30.98 -0.52
C ASP A 315 8.75 29.95 -0.37
N ASP A 316 8.65 29.31 0.79
CA ASP A 316 7.57 28.37 1.20
C ASP A 316 7.27 27.22 0.20
N GLN A 317 8.29 26.67 -0.45
CA GLN A 317 8.13 25.60 -1.44
C GLN A 317 8.05 24.20 -0.82
N TRP A 318 7.28 23.33 -1.46
CA TRP A 318 7.15 21.91 -1.13
C TRP A 318 6.72 21.08 -2.36
N ILE A 319 7.00 19.78 -2.29
CA ILE A 319 6.54 18.73 -3.20
C ILE A 319 6.18 17.47 -2.38
N TYR A 320 5.07 16.80 -2.68
CA TYR A 320 4.65 15.57 -1.99
C TYR A 320 4.03 14.54 -2.94
N VAL A 321 4.14 13.26 -2.60
CA VAL A 321 3.62 12.11 -3.37
C VAL A 321 2.54 11.36 -2.58
N GLU A 322 1.51 10.87 -3.28
CA GLU A 322 0.49 9.93 -2.78
C GLU A 322 0.91 8.49 -3.11
N LEU A 323 1.16 7.65 -2.10
CA LEU A 323 1.74 6.32 -2.32
C LEU A 323 0.73 5.26 -2.80
N LYS A 324 -0.58 5.55 -2.73
CA LYS A 324 -1.69 4.60 -3.00
C LYS A 324 -1.68 3.35 -2.10
N GLY A 325 -1.28 3.55 -0.84
CA GLY A 325 -1.23 2.55 0.21
C GLY A 325 -0.54 3.10 1.46
N THR A 326 -0.59 2.37 2.56
CA THR A 326 0.20 2.64 3.77
C THR A 326 1.54 1.92 3.65
N TYR A 327 2.66 2.64 3.73
CA TYR A 327 4.01 2.08 3.61
C TYR A 327 4.90 2.50 4.79
N LYS A 328 5.83 1.62 5.20
CA LYS A 328 6.92 1.92 6.15
C LYS A 328 8.09 2.53 5.41
N ILE A 329 8.28 3.85 5.53
CA ILE A 329 9.29 4.59 4.78
C ILE A 329 10.69 4.35 5.38
N SER A 330 11.56 3.67 4.62
CA SER A 330 12.90 3.25 5.08
C SER A 330 14.00 4.20 4.59
N ASN A 331 14.06 4.47 3.28
CA ASN A 331 15.10 5.26 2.62
C ASN A 331 14.51 6.15 1.51
N MET A 332 15.23 7.19 1.09
CA MET A 332 14.92 8.01 -0.08
C MET A 332 16.18 8.29 -0.89
N HIS A 333 16.03 8.44 -2.20
CA HIS A 333 17.10 8.89 -3.11
C HIS A 333 16.61 10.14 -3.87
N LEU A 334 17.48 11.14 -3.99
CA LEU A 334 17.18 12.43 -4.60
C LEU A 334 18.23 12.74 -5.66
N ASP A 335 17.80 13.09 -6.87
CA ASP A 335 18.64 13.67 -7.91
C ASP A 335 18.25 15.13 -8.13
N TRP A 336 19.10 16.04 -7.69
CA TRP A 336 18.87 17.47 -7.83
C TRP A 336 19.51 18.06 -9.09
N GLY A 337 18.84 19.03 -9.70
CA GLY A 337 19.43 19.88 -10.73
C GLY A 337 20.33 21.00 -10.16
N ASP A 338 20.61 22.00 -10.99
CA ASP A 338 21.53 23.11 -10.65
C ASP A 338 21.07 23.92 -9.42
N ASP A 339 19.75 24.18 -9.33
CA ASP A 339 19.10 24.91 -8.23
C ASP A 339 18.54 23.88 -7.22
N TYR A 340 19.35 23.43 -6.25
CA TYR A 340 19.04 22.34 -5.31
C TYR A 340 18.74 22.83 -3.89
N ALA A 341 18.16 21.97 -3.04
CA ALA A 341 17.87 22.31 -1.64
C ALA A 341 19.09 22.12 -0.72
N ILE A 342 19.50 23.20 -0.03
CA ILE A 342 20.54 23.15 1.02
C ILE A 342 19.90 22.77 2.36
N ASN A 343 18.68 23.25 2.61
CA ASN A 343 17.93 22.94 3.83
C ASN A 343 16.52 22.47 3.46
N TYR A 344 16.12 21.30 3.95
CA TYR A 344 14.79 20.75 3.72
C TYR A 344 14.36 19.79 4.83
N GLU A 345 13.05 19.63 4.98
CA GLU A 345 12.40 18.70 5.90
C GLU A 345 11.75 17.57 5.11
N ILE A 346 12.00 16.32 5.52
CA ILE A 346 11.28 15.14 5.07
C ILE A 346 10.13 14.91 6.05
N GLN A 347 8.92 14.84 5.49
CA GLN A 347 7.69 14.83 6.26
C GLN A 347 6.73 13.76 5.74
N ILE A 348 5.89 13.23 6.62
CA ILE A 348 4.90 12.20 6.31
C ILE A 348 3.49 12.61 6.74
N SER A 349 2.48 11.98 6.15
CA SER A 349 1.07 12.20 6.46
C SER A 349 0.21 11.00 6.10
N ASP A 350 -0.95 10.88 6.74
CA ASP A 350 -2.03 9.94 6.42
C ASP A 350 -3.19 10.59 5.64
N ASP A 351 -3.26 11.92 5.60
CA ASP A 351 -4.40 12.71 5.10
C ASP A 351 -4.02 13.84 4.11
N ALA A 352 -2.71 14.00 3.82
CA ALA A 352 -2.10 15.13 3.09
C ALA A 352 -2.34 16.54 3.67
N LYS A 353 -3.03 16.67 4.81
CA LYS A 353 -3.34 17.94 5.51
C LYS A 353 -2.47 18.14 6.74
N THR A 354 -2.30 17.10 7.56
CA THR A 354 -1.50 17.08 8.78
C THR A 354 -0.17 16.37 8.53
N TRP A 355 0.94 17.06 8.81
CA TRP A 355 2.28 16.63 8.40
C TRP A 355 3.23 16.52 9.60
N GLN A 356 3.81 15.34 9.79
CA GLN A 356 4.87 15.09 10.77
C GLN A 356 6.23 15.19 10.10
N THR A 357 7.18 15.92 10.70
CA THR A 357 8.59 15.89 10.27
C THR A 357 9.29 14.69 10.86
N ILE A 358 9.91 13.87 10.02
CA ILE A 358 10.69 12.69 10.42
C ILE A 358 12.19 12.93 10.31
N LYS A 359 12.62 13.80 9.38
CA LYS A 359 14.04 14.16 9.22
C LYS A 359 14.19 15.61 8.73
N THR A 360 15.30 16.23 9.09
CA THR A 360 15.67 17.57 8.61
C THR A 360 17.12 17.53 8.15
N ILE A 361 17.36 17.97 6.91
CA ILE A 361 18.67 18.10 6.30
C ILE A 361 19.02 19.59 6.30
N THR A 362 20.24 19.93 6.73
CA THR A 362 20.68 21.33 6.92
C THR A 362 21.88 21.73 6.06
N ASP A 363 22.38 20.77 5.30
CA ASP A 363 23.64 20.78 4.57
C ASP A 363 23.55 19.88 3.33
N GLY A 364 22.40 19.94 2.63
CA GLY A 364 22.19 19.26 1.36
C GLY A 364 23.24 19.66 0.32
N GLN A 365 23.71 18.68 -0.46
CA GLN A 365 24.88 18.85 -1.34
C GLN A 365 24.50 19.03 -2.81
N GLY A 366 23.29 18.63 -3.20
CA GLY A 366 22.85 18.65 -4.60
C GLY A 366 23.43 17.51 -5.42
N GLY A 367 22.99 17.40 -6.69
CA GLY A 367 23.18 16.18 -7.47
C GLY A 367 22.52 14.99 -6.80
N GLN A 368 23.20 13.84 -6.80
CA GLN A 368 22.72 12.57 -6.24
C GLN A 368 22.91 12.56 -4.70
N GLU A 369 21.82 12.44 -3.95
CA GLU A 369 21.80 12.48 -2.48
C GLU A 369 20.94 11.34 -1.90
N ASP A 370 21.60 10.37 -1.26
CA ASP A 370 20.93 9.26 -0.55
C ASP A 370 20.58 9.64 0.89
N VAL A 371 19.30 9.53 1.25
CA VAL A 371 18.80 9.75 2.61
C VAL A 371 18.39 8.42 3.24
N LEU A 372 19.36 7.79 3.90
CA LEU A 372 19.20 6.50 4.59
C LEU A 372 18.56 6.64 5.97
N ASP A 373 18.04 5.54 6.54
CA ASP A 373 17.53 5.45 7.92
C ASP A 373 16.47 6.53 8.25
N LEU A 374 15.28 6.41 7.66
CA LEU A 374 14.12 7.27 7.92
C LEU A 374 13.22 6.77 9.07
N GLY A 375 13.51 5.59 9.63
CA GLY A 375 12.90 5.08 10.86
C GLY A 375 11.64 4.23 10.66
N ASP A 376 11.41 3.72 9.44
CA ASP A 376 10.33 2.80 9.07
C ASP A 376 8.94 3.30 9.49
N HIS A 377 8.73 4.61 9.38
CA HIS A 377 7.48 5.25 9.76
C HIS A 377 6.38 4.94 8.74
N GLU A 378 5.21 4.54 9.24
CA GLU A 378 4.02 4.29 8.41
C GLU A 378 3.44 5.61 7.89
N ALA A 379 3.14 5.67 6.59
CA ALA A 379 2.60 6.85 5.92
C ALA A 379 1.84 6.48 4.64
N LYS A 380 0.87 7.33 4.25
CA LYS A 380 0.22 7.30 2.93
C LYS A 380 0.76 8.36 1.96
N TYR A 381 1.38 9.40 2.51
CA TYR A 381 2.00 10.50 1.77
C TYR A 381 3.36 10.86 2.34
N VAL A 382 4.31 11.21 1.47
CA VAL A 382 5.62 11.74 1.84
C VAL A 382 5.81 13.10 1.17
N ARG A 383 6.42 14.06 1.88
CA ARG A 383 6.66 15.44 1.43
C ARG A 383 8.10 15.87 1.69
N LEU A 384 8.69 16.53 0.69
CA LEU A 384 9.83 17.41 0.86
C LEU A 384 9.32 18.83 1.06
N LYS A 385 9.59 19.42 2.23
CA LYS A 385 9.37 20.85 2.50
C LYS A 385 10.72 21.56 2.42
N LEU A 386 10.82 22.52 1.51
CA LEU A 386 12.09 23.09 1.06
C LEU A 386 12.27 24.46 1.72
N ASN A 387 13.36 24.62 2.48
CA ASN A 387 13.58 25.77 3.36
C ASN A 387 14.68 26.73 2.84
N GLU A 388 15.72 26.21 2.17
CA GLU A 388 16.82 27.02 1.60
C GLU A 388 17.33 26.40 0.30
N SER A 389 17.60 27.23 -0.73
CA SER A 389 18.06 26.81 -2.06
C SER A 389 19.49 27.28 -2.34
N SER A 390 20.24 26.54 -3.16
CA SER A 390 21.52 26.97 -3.72
C SER A 390 21.40 28.06 -4.79
N GLY A 391 20.19 28.27 -5.34
CA GLY A 391 19.93 29.11 -6.50
C GLY A 391 18.68 29.98 -6.39
N SER A 392 17.86 29.97 -7.43
CA SER A 392 16.68 30.84 -7.63
C SER A 392 15.33 30.13 -7.58
N ALA A 393 15.35 28.80 -7.62
CA ALA A 393 14.22 27.89 -7.56
C ALA A 393 14.63 26.61 -6.81
N TYR A 394 13.86 25.55 -6.94
CA TYR A 394 14.25 24.17 -6.67
C TYR A 394 14.01 23.36 -7.95
N GLN A 395 14.99 22.54 -8.33
CA GLN A 395 14.91 21.59 -9.44
C GLN A 395 15.20 20.18 -8.93
N LEU A 396 14.22 19.29 -9.05
CA LEU A 396 14.31 17.89 -8.65
C LEU A 396 14.09 17.04 -9.90
N VAL A 397 15.13 16.34 -10.34
CA VAL A 397 15.15 15.46 -11.52
C VAL A 397 14.46 14.14 -11.19
N GLN A 398 14.91 13.46 -10.14
CA GLN A 398 14.31 12.22 -9.66
C GLN A 398 14.22 12.22 -8.14
N TRP A 399 13.18 11.58 -7.63
CA TRP A 399 12.86 11.43 -6.23
C TRP A 399 12.26 10.03 -6.03
N SER A 400 13.13 9.10 -5.63
CA SER A 400 12.73 7.75 -5.29
C SER A 400 12.51 7.61 -3.79
N ILE A 401 11.51 6.83 -3.42
CA ILE A 401 11.19 6.51 -2.02
C ILE A 401 11.15 5.00 -1.90
N TYR A 402 11.76 4.47 -0.83
CA TYR A 402 11.82 3.05 -0.57
C TYR A 402 11.12 2.74 0.76
N GLY A 403 10.44 1.60 0.82
CA GLY A 403 9.69 1.18 1.99
C GLY A 403 8.83 -0.05 1.77
N ASP A 404 8.42 -0.69 2.86
CA ASP A 404 7.59 -1.89 2.82
C ASP A 404 6.10 -1.56 2.83
N LEU A 405 5.32 -2.20 1.96
CA LEU A 405 3.86 -2.08 1.95
C LEU A 405 3.26 -2.70 3.23
N VAL A 406 2.50 -1.91 3.98
CA VAL A 406 1.75 -2.36 5.16
C VAL A 406 0.32 -2.75 4.78
N GLU A 407 -0.31 -1.94 3.92
CA GLU A 407 -1.71 -2.04 3.52
C GLU A 407 -1.91 -1.37 2.15
N ALA A 408 -2.46 -2.06 1.17
CA ALA A 408 -2.79 -1.48 -0.14
C ALA A 408 -4.07 -0.62 -0.07
N GLU A 409 -4.15 0.49 -0.83
CA GLU A 409 -5.39 1.24 -0.95
C GLU A 409 -6.43 0.44 -1.76
N ASN A 410 -7.45 -0.10 -1.09
CA ASN A 410 -8.51 -0.90 -1.70
C ASN A 410 -9.81 -0.09 -1.91
N LEU A 411 -9.68 1.13 -2.46
CA LEU A 411 -10.81 2.03 -2.74
C LEU A 411 -11.07 2.09 -4.25
N GLN A 412 -12.22 1.57 -4.69
CA GLN A 412 -12.63 1.67 -6.08
C GLN A 412 -13.28 3.03 -6.37
N ASN A 413 -12.69 3.83 -7.26
CA ASN A 413 -13.31 5.05 -7.77
C ASN A 413 -14.56 4.72 -8.61
N ILE A 414 -15.75 4.94 -8.07
CA ILE A 414 -17.05 4.72 -8.73
C ILE A 414 -17.30 5.76 -9.83
N ALA A 415 -16.75 6.97 -9.67
CA ALA A 415 -16.95 8.08 -10.61
C ALA A 415 -16.18 7.93 -11.93
N LEU A 416 -15.18 7.05 -11.98
CA LEU A 416 -14.32 6.83 -13.14
C LEU A 416 -15.14 6.58 -14.42
N ASN A 417 -14.93 7.43 -15.43
CA ASN A 417 -15.59 7.42 -16.73
C ASN A 417 -17.14 7.45 -16.69
N LYS A 418 -17.73 7.95 -15.59
CA LYS A 418 -19.18 8.22 -15.47
C LYS A 418 -19.57 9.50 -16.23
N THR A 419 -20.80 9.98 -16.02
CA THR A 419 -21.31 11.19 -16.67
C THR A 419 -21.18 12.40 -15.75
N ALA A 420 -20.19 13.25 -15.98
CA ALA A 420 -20.04 14.53 -15.30
C ALA A 420 -20.67 15.70 -16.07
N THR A 421 -21.18 16.68 -15.34
CA THR A 421 -21.68 17.96 -15.85
C THR A 421 -21.25 19.09 -14.92
N ALA A 422 -21.04 20.29 -15.45
CA ALA A 422 -20.63 21.45 -14.66
C ALA A 422 -21.50 22.67 -14.96
N SER A 423 -21.61 23.55 -13.97
CA SER A 423 -22.11 24.93 -14.09
C SER A 423 -21.53 25.68 -15.29
N SER A 424 -20.21 25.58 -15.49
CA SER A 424 -19.50 26.11 -16.65
C SER A 424 -18.22 25.36 -16.96
N VAL A 425 -17.66 25.67 -18.13
CA VAL A 425 -16.34 25.24 -18.59
C VAL A 425 -15.63 26.45 -19.20
N TYR A 426 -14.37 26.69 -18.86
CA TYR A 426 -13.60 27.84 -19.35
C TYR A 426 -13.41 27.80 -20.88
N ASN A 427 -13.24 26.60 -21.44
CA ASN A 427 -13.28 26.29 -22.87
C ASN A 427 -13.56 24.78 -23.05
N ASN A 428 -13.62 24.32 -24.30
CA ASN A 428 -13.91 22.93 -24.68
C ASN A 428 -12.72 21.94 -24.54
N VAL A 429 -11.63 22.35 -23.89
CA VAL A 429 -10.53 21.46 -23.50
C VAL A 429 -10.73 21.00 -22.05
N TYR A 430 -11.27 21.87 -21.21
CA TYR A 430 -11.42 21.67 -19.77
C TYR A 430 -12.84 21.25 -19.36
N GLU A 431 -13.39 20.24 -20.05
CA GLU A 431 -14.77 19.78 -19.85
C GLU A 431 -14.93 18.95 -18.57
N ALA A 432 -16.16 18.83 -18.05
CA ALA A 432 -16.42 18.19 -16.75
C ALA A 432 -15.98 16.71 -16.67
N SER A 433 -16.02 15.98 -17.79
CA SER A 433 -15.54 14.59 -17.84
C SER A 433 -14.04 14.45 -17.63
N ARG A 434 -13.25 15.53 -17.82
CA ARG A 434 -11.80 15.54 -17.62
C ARG A 434 -11.38 15.59 -16.15
N ALA A 435 -12.34 15.57 -15.21
CA ALA A 435 -12.07 15.44 -13.78
C ALA A 435 -12.67 14.13 -13.21
N ILE A 436 -12.94 13.15 -14.07
CA ILE A 436 -13.36 11.79 -13.71
C ILE A 436 -12.78 10.77 -14.71
N ASP A 437 -11.65 11.08 -15.34
CA ASP A 437 -11.03 10.24 -16.39
C ASP A 437 -9.84 9.42 -15.88
N GLY A 438 -9.44 9.62 -14.62
CA GLY A 438 -8.37 8.86 -13.97
C GLY A 438 -6.96 9.23 -14.42
N SER A 439 -6.80 10.32 -15.19
CA SER A 439 -5.51 10.81 -15.67
C SER A 439 -5.14 12.15 -15.04
N PHE A 440 -3.83 12.40 -14.94
CA PHE A 440 -3.26 13.64 -14.42
C PHE A 440 -2.40 14.37 -15.48
N GLU A 441 -2.54 13.96 -16.75
CA GLU A 441 -1.66 14.43 -17.83
C GLU A 441 -1.90 15.90 -18.22
N ASN A 442 -0.79 16.58 -18.50
CA ASN A 442 -0.72 17.99 -18.86
C ASN A 442 0.16 18.21 -20.11
N ASN A 443 -0.13 17.48 -21.18
CA ASN A 443 0.66 17.47 -22.42
C ASN A 443 0.54 18.77 -23.25
N GLY A 444 -0.28 19.71 -22.80
CA GLY A 444 -0.55 20.98 -23.46
C GLY A 444 -1.50 20.88 -24.65
N GLY A 445 -1.96 22.03 -25.13
CA GLY A 445 -2.89 22.09 -26.27
C GLY A 445 -4.30 21.65 -25.89
N ASN A 446 -4.83 20.63 -26.58
CA ASN A 446 -6.19 20.10 -26.37
C ASN A 446 -6.23 18.85 -25.47
N ASP A 447 -5.08 18.38 -24.97
CA ASP A 447 -5.01 17.25 -24.05
C ASP A 447 -4.62 17.71 -22.64
N GLN A 448 -5.63 17.70 -21.78
CA GLN A 448 -5.59 18.17 -20.41
C GLN A 448 -6.63 17.34 -19.63
N SER A 449 -6.21 16.51 -18.69
CA SER A 449 -7.13 15.82 -17.77
C SER A 449 -7.47 16.71 -16.58
N ARG A 450 -8.19 17.80 -16.85
CA ARG A 450 -8.81 18.60 -15.78
C ARG A 450 -10.06 19.34 -16.23
N TRP A 451 -11.04 19.44 -15.34
CA TRP A 451 -12.13 20.41 -15.46
C TRP A 451 -11.64 21.79 -14.99
N VAL A 452 -12.08 22.87 -15.67
CA VAL A 452 -11.82 24.27 -15.28
C VAL A 452 -13.10 25.08 -15.45
N SER A 453 -13.58 25.66 -14.35
CA SER A 453 -14.74 26.57 -14.32
C SER A 453 -14.45 27.97 -14.90
N ASN A 454 -15.49 28.80 -15.01
CA ASN A 454 -15.35 30.19 -15.43
C ASN A 454 -14.50 31.04 -14.46
N ARG A 455 -13.69 31.93 -15.04
CA ARG A 455 -12.79 32.82 -14.30
C ARG A 455 -13.55 33.94 -13.60
N ASN A 456 -13.17 34.24 -12.36
CA ASN A 456 -13.79 35.25 -11.49
C ASN A 456 -15.25 34.94 -11.13
N SER A 457 -15.54 33.66 -10.87
CA SER A 457 -16.84 33.16 -10.39
C SER A 457 -16.59 32.26 -9.19
N ASP A 458 -17.34 32.48 -8.11
CA ASP A 458 -17.28 31.68 -6.87
C ASP A 458 -18.43 30.65 -6.80
N ASP A 459 -19.53 30.89 -7.51
CA ASP A 459 -20.71 30.00 -7.59
C ASP A 459 -20.59 29.09 -8.82
N GLU A 460 -19.70 28.11 -8.73
CA GLU A 460 -19.45 27.12 -9.77
C GLU A 460 -19.44 25.71 -9.16
N TYR A 461 -20.06 24.76 -9.84
CA TYR A 461 -20.11 23.35 -9.45
C TYR A 461 -19.67 22.40 -10.58
N ILE A 462 -19.25 21.21 -10.18
CA ILE A 462 -19.17 19.99 -10.99
C ILE A 462 -19.97 18.89 -10.27
N GLN A 463 -20.81 18.17 -11.02
CA GLN A 463 -21.64 17.07 -10.53
C GLN A 463 -21.47 15.83 -11.40
N ILE A 464 -21.58 14.66 -10.79
CA ILE A 464 -21.38 13.34 -11.40
C ILE A 464 -22.67 12.53 -11.23
N ASP A 465 -23.15 11.90 -12.29
CA ASP A 465 -24.19 10.86 -12.25
C ASP A 465 -23.50 9.48 -12.20
N LEU A 466 -23.58 8.78 -11.06
CA LEU A 466 -22.98 7.45 -10.86
C LEU A 466 -23.72 6.33 -11.63
N GLN A 467 -24.88 6.66 -12.22
CA GLN A 467 -25.78 5.81 -13.02
C GLN A 467 -26.62 4.79 -12.24
N ALA A 468 -26.30 4.56 -10.97
CA ALA A 468 -27.08 3.82 -9.98
C ALA A 468 -26.97 4.52 -8.61
N SER A 469 -27.78 4.13 -7.63
CA SER A 469 -27.61 4.56 -6.24
C SER A 469 -26.49 3.75 -5.58
N TYR A 470 -25.69 4.41 -4.76
CA TYR A 470 -24.58 3.83 -4.01
C TYR A 470 -24.67 4.27 -2.55
N ASP A 471 -24.22 3.41 -1.65
CA ASP A 471 -23.97 3.73 -0.25
C ASP A 471 -22.57 4.34 -0.15
N LEU A 472 -22.52 5.67 -0.18
CA LEU A 472 -21.29 6.44 -0.31
C LEU A 472 -20.57 6.63 1.02
N THR A 473 -19.26 6.46 1.00
CA THR A 473 -18.37 6.56 2.17
C THR A 473 -17.42 7.77 2.11
N GLY A 474 -17.21 8.35 0.94
CA GLY A 474 -16.37 9.54 0.81
C GLY A 474 -16.05 9.94 -0.63
N VAL A 475 -15.25 11.00 -0.75
CA VAL A 475 -14.73 11.52 -2.03
C VAL A 475 -13.27 11.95 -1.90
N LYS A 476 -12.54 11.98 -3.02
CA LYS A 476 -11.18 12.54 -3.09
C LYS A 476 -11.11 13.57 -4.22
N LEU A 477 -10.79 14.81 -3.88
CA LEU A 477 -10.66 15.93 -4.82
C LEU A 477 -9.19 16.24 -5.10
N TYR A 478 -8.82 16.32 -6.37
CA TYR A 478 -7.46 16.63 -6.80
C TYR A 478 -7.40 18.01 -7.43
N TRP A 479 -7.03 19.01 -6.64
CA TRP A 479 -7.05 20.41 -7.06
C TRP A 479 -5.84 20.77 -7.94
N GLU A 480 -6.07 21.65 -8.94
CA GLU A 480 -4.99 22.36 -9.62
C GLU A 480 -4.69 23.71 -8.96
N GLY A 481 -3.39 24.06 -8.91
CA GLY A 481 -2.94 25.35 -8.41
C GLY A 481 -3.37 25.55 -6.97
N ASN A 482 -4.06 26.67 -6.70
CA ASN A 482 -4.48 27.05 -5.35
C ASN A 482 -5.76 26.35 -4.84
N GLY A 483 -6.43 25.55 -5.68
CA GLY A 483 -7.69 24.89 -5.33
C GLY A 483 -8.86 25.83 -4.97
N ALA A 484 -9.63 25.44 -3.96
CA ALA A 484 -10.75 26.20 -3.40
C ALA A 484 -10.43 26.66 -1.97
N LYS A 485 -10.91 27.85 -1.57
CA LYS A 485 -10.89 28.25 -0.16
C LYS A 485 -12.09 27.70 0.59
N GLN A 486 -13.26 27.78 -0.03
CA GLN A 486 -14.51 27.30 0.53
C GLN A 486 -15.33 26.60 -0.54
N TYR A 487 -15.83 25.42 -0.19
CA TYR A 487 -16.69 24.59 -1.04
C TYR A 487 -17.43 23.56 -0.18
N GLN A 488 -18.43 22.90 -0.76
CA GLN A 488 -19.21 21.85 -0.11
C GLN A 488 -19.35 20.63 -1.03
N ILE A 489 -19.48 19.45 -0.41
CA ILE A 489 -19.86 18.21 -1.09
C ILE A 489 -21.35 17.96 -0.81
N LEU A 490 -22.07 17.69 -1.88
CA LEU A 490 -23.51 17.48 -1.88
C LEU A 490 -23.85 16.14 -2.55
N VAL A 491 -24.80 15.40 -1.96
CA VAL A 491 -25.30 14.11 -2.46
C VAL A 491 -26.79 14.21 -2.80
N SER A 492 -27.28 13.42 -3.77
CA SER A 492 -28.67 13.44 -4.24
C SER A 492 -29.07 12.13 -4.93
N ASP A 493 -30.31 11.69 -4.81
CA ASP A 493 -30.87 10.56 -5.59
C ASP A 493 -31.40 10.98 -6.97
N ASP A 494 -31.91 12.21 -7.09
CA ASP A 494 -32.64 12.70 -8.26
C ASP A 494 -31.91 13.79 -9.05
N GLY A 495 -30.76 14.25 -8.54
CA GLY A 495 -29.97 15.37 -9.09
C GLY A 495 -30.60 16.75 -8.87
N SER A 496 -31.69 16.84 -8.10
CA SER A 496 -32.50 18.06 -7.90
C SER A 496 -32.62 18.47 -6.43
N GLN A 497 -32.84 17.51 -5.52
CA GLN A 497 -32.84 17.69 -4.08
C GLN A 497 -31.48 17.26 -3.54
N TRP A 498 -30.76 18.18 -2.90
CA TRP A 498 -29.37 17.98 -2.49
C TRP A 498 -29.24 17.99 -0.97
N GLN A 499 -28.63 16.94 -0.42
CA GLN A 499 -28.16 16.86 0.95
C GLN A 499 -26.72 17.38 1.04
N GLU A 500 -26.43 18.22 2.02
CA GLU A 500 -25.07 18.60 2.38
C GLU A 500 -24.44 17.48 3.21
N VAL A 501 -23.28 16.96 2.77
CA VAL A 501 -22.54 15.91 3.48
C VAL A 501 -21.19 16.39 4.00
N HIS A 502 -20.62 17.45 3.40
CA HIS A 502 -19.40 18.08 3.89
C HIS A 502 -19.35 19.57 3.50
N LEU A 503 -18.78 20.40 4.38
CA LEU A 503 -18.46 21.81 4.15
C LEU A 503 -16.99 22.04 4.55
N GLU A 504 -16.15 22.42 3.59
CA GLU A 504 -14.77 22.82 3.84
C GLU A 504 -14.70 24.36 3.89
N GLU A 505 -14.30 24.89 5.03
CA GLU A 505 -14.21 26.34 5.29
C GLU A 505 -12.82 26.92 5.04
N ASN A 506 -11.78 26.08 4.94
CA ASN A 506 -10.37 26.47 4.85
C ASN A 506 -9.58 25.59 3.88
N GLY A 507 -10.14 25.31 2.70
CA GLY A 507 -9.58 24.45 1.68
C GLY A 507 -8.16 24.84 1.26
N GLN A 508 -7.35 23.82 0.95
CA GLN A 508 -5.93 23.92 0.61
C GLN A 508 -5.67 23.42 -0.82
N PRO A 509 -4.58 23.85 -1.47
CA PRO A 509 -4.10 23.24 -2.71
C PRO A 509 -3.67 21.77 -2.52
N GLY A 510 -3.79 20.96 -3.57
CA GLY A 510 -3.39 19.55 -3.56
C GLY A 510 -4.59 18.60 -3.49
N ILE A 511 -4.46 17.53 -2.70
CA ILE A 511 -5.50 16.54 -2.47
C ILE A 511 -6.37 16.97 -1.29
N ASP A 512 -7.68 16.83 -1.43
CA ASP A 512 -8.62 16.83 -0.32
C ASP A 512 -9.34 15.48 -0.25
N TYR A 513 -9.04 14.67 0.76
CA TYR A 513 -9.74 13.42 1.05
C TYR A 513 -10.82 13.68 2.11
N ILE A 514 -12.06 13.37 1.75
CA ILE A 514 -13.26 13.70 2.51
C ILE A 514 -14.02 12.40 2.78
N GLU A 515 -13.75 11.79 3.94
CA GLU A 515 -14.53 10.69 4.48
C GLU A 515 -15.86 11.23 5.04
N PHE A 516 -16.96 10.54 4.74
CA PHE A 516 -18.29 10.91 5.26
C PHE A 516 -18.48 10.34 6.67
N ALA A 517 -19.01 11.16 7.58
CA ALA A 517 -19.15 10.79 8.99
C ALA A 517 -20.13 9.63 9.24
N ASP A 518 -21.12 9.49 8.35
CA ASP A 518 -22.07 8.39 8.24
C ASP A 518 -22.17 8.02 6.74
N THR A 519 -22.46 6.77 6.42
CA THR A 519 -22.74 6.34 5.04
C THR A 519 -23.95 7.09 4.48
N VAL A 520 -23.85 7.61 3.25
CA VAL A 520 -24.94 8.37 2.60
C VAL A 520 -25.34 7.69 1.29
N THR A 521 -26.57 7.20 1.22
CA THR A 521 -27.12 6.67 -0.03
C THR A 521 -27.33 7.81 -1.04
N GLY A 522 -26.91 7.60 -2.29
CA GLY A 522 -27.13 8.58 -3.36
C GLY A 522 -26.64 8.13 -4.73
N ARG A 523 -27.20 8.74 -5.77
CA ARG A 523 -26.82 8.50 -7.19
C ARG A 523 -25.96 9.62 -7.77
N TYR A 524 -26.12 10.83 -7.28
CA TYR A 524 -25.44 12.03 -7.77
C TYR A 524 -24.57 12.62 -6.67
N VAL A 525 -23.33 12.98 -7.03
CA VAL A 525 -22.37 13.65 -6.13
C VAL A 525 -21.90 14.93 -6.79
N LYS A 526 -21.77 16.01 -6.00
CA LYS A 526 -21.45 17.35 -6.51
C LYS A 526 -20.50 18.09 -5.57
N MET A 527 -19.42 18.63 -6.14
CA MET A 527 -18.62 19.67 -5.51
C MET A 527 -19.21 21.02 -5.94
N GLN A 528 -19.58 21.85 -4.97
CA GLN A 528 -20.13 23.19 -5.17
C GLN A 528 -19.21 24.23 -4.51
N GLY A 529 -18.66 25.14 -5.31
CA GLY A 529 -17.85 26.26 -4.86
C GLY A 529 -18.63 27.28 -4.04
N ILE A 530 -17.92 27.91 -3.09
CA ILE A 530 -18.40 29.00 -2.23
C ILE A 530 -17.43 30.21 -2.26
N GLU A 531 -16.11 29.98 -2.15
CA GLU A 531 -15.07 31.00 -2.40
C GLU A 531 -13.88 30.38 -3.15
N CYS A 532 -13.50 30.96 -4.28
CA CYS A 532 -12.39 30.47 -5.08
C CYS A 532 -11.03 30.97 -4.54
N ALA A 533 -9.99 30.13 -4.59
CA ALA A 533 -8.66 30.51 -4.14
C ALA A 533 -7.92 31.45 -5.11
N SER A 534 -8.40 31.60 -6.35
CA SER A 534 -7.79 32.50 -7.33
C SER A 534 -8.80 33.08 -8.34
N LYS A 535 -8.38 34.12 -9.08
CA LYS A 535 -9.16 34.68 -10.19
C LYS A 535 -9.37 33.72 -11.38
N TYR A 536 -8.73 32.55 -11.38
CA TYR A 536 -8.77 31.60 -12.50
C TYR A 536 -9.93 30.60 -12.43
N GLY A 537 -10.73 30.63 -11.36
CA GLY A 537 -11.81 29.67 -11.12
C GLY A 537 -11.31 28.39 -10.45
N TYR A 538 -12.26 27.53 -10.11
CA TYR A 538 -12.02 26.15 -9.67
C TYR A 538 -11.45 25.32 -10.81
N SER A 539 -10.49 24.46 -10.49
CA SER A 539 -9.86 23.51 -11.42
C SER A 539 -9.55 22.22 -10.68
N LEU A 540 -10.03 21.09 -11.20
CA LEU A 540 -9.84 19.74 -10.65
C LEU A 540 -9.22 18.84 -11.71
N TRP A 541 -8.10 18.19 -11.38
CA TRP A 541 -7.52 17.10 -12.17
C TRP A 541 -8.41 15.86 -12.12
N GLU A 542 -8.92 15.50 -10.93
CA GLU A 542 -9.77 14.33 -10.73
C GLU A 542 -10.70 14.53 -9.52
N PHE A 543 -11.84 13.85 -9.51
CA PHE A 543 -12.88 13.83 -8.48
C PHE A 543 -13.34 12.38 -8.30
N GLU A 544 -12.65 11.66 -7.43
CA GLU A 544 -12.99 10.27 -7.12
C GLU A 544 -14.14 10.18 -6.10
N VAL A 545 -14.97 9.14 -6.23
CA VAL A 545 -16.11 8.87 -5.35
C VAL A 545 -16.05 7.41 -4.89
N TYR A 546 -16.25 7.16 -3.60
CA TYR A 546 -16.14 5.83 -2.98
C TYR A 546 -17.42 5.40 -2.25
N GLY A 547 -17.65 4.09 -2.19
CA GLY A 547 -18.85 3.47 -1.61
C GLY A 547 -19.12 2.07 -2.16
N THR A 548 -20.28 1.51 -1.86
CA THR A 548 -20.78 0.23 -2.41
C THR A 548 -22.08 0.44 -3.18
N LEU A 549 -22.40 -0.43 -4.15
CA LEU A 549 -23.68 -0.36 -4.86
C LEU A 549 -24.82 -0.53 -3.83
N HIS A 550 -25.81 0.36 -3.85
CA HIS A 550 -26.94 0.27 -2.93
C HIS A 550 -27.85 -0.88 -3.35
N GLU A 551 -28.03 -1.86 -2.45
CA GLU A 551 -29.01 -2.93 -2.63
C GLU A 551 -30.34 -2.48 -2.02
N GLU A 552 -31.28 -2.07 -2.88
CA GLU A 552 -32.65 -1.74 -2.48
C GLU A 552 -33.26 -2.90 -1.65
N PRO A 553 -33.89 -2.61 -0.50
CA PRO A 553 -34.49 -3.66 0.32
C PRO A 553 -35.56 -4.42 -0.47
N ILE A 554 -35.56 -5.75 -0.35
CA ILE A 554 -36.52 -6.61 -1.03
C ILE A 554 -37.93 -6.31 -0.48
N GLU A 555 -38.70 -5.51 -1.21
CA GLU A 555 -40.14 -5.31 -0.97
C GLU A 555 -40.82 -6.69 -0.90
N PRO A 556 -41.33 -7.12 0.27
CA PRO A 556 -41.91 -8.45 0.39
C PRO A 556 -43.19 -8.51 -0.43
N GLU A 557 -43.19 -9.29 -1.51
CA GLU A 557 -44.36 -9.43 -2.41
C GLU A 557 -45.55 -10.16 -1.77
N GLU A 558 -45.36 -10.82 -0.62
CA GLU A 558 -46.42 -11.59 0.06
C GLU A 558 -47.25 -10.71 1.02
N ASN A 559 -48.55 -10.59 0.73
CA ASN A 559 -49.53 -10.03 1.67
C ASN A 559 -49.71 -11.01 2.84
N ILE A 560 -48.96 -10.79 3.92
CA ILE A 560 -48.99 -11.60 5.13
C ILE A 560 -50.32 -11.54 5.91
N ALA A 561 -51.25 -10.64 5.58
CA ALA A 561 -52.61 -10.67 6.14
C ALA A 561 -53.59 -11.60 5.39
N LEU A 562 -53.20 -12.12 4.22
CA LEU A 562 -54.07 -12.91 3.34
C LEU A 562 -54.64 -14.17 4.03
N ASN A 563 -55.97 -14.27 4.06
CA ASN A 563 -56.77 -15.33 4.71
C ASN A 563 -56.46 -15.58 6.19
N LYS A 564 -55.87 -14.60 6.89
CA LYS A 564 -55.62 -14.66 8.34
C LYS A 564 -56.90 -14.42 9.15
N THR A 565 -56.84 -14.67 10.46
CA THR A 565 -58.00 -14.48 11.34
C THR A 565 -58.22 -12.99 11.58
N SER A 566 -59.41 -12.48 11.25
CA SER A 566 -59.75 -11.06 11.42
C SER A 566 -60.88 -10.85 12.43
N TYR A 567 -60.95 -9.63 12.96
CA TYR A 567 -62.01 -9.19 13.87
C TYR A 567 -62.39 -7.75 13.55
N ALA A 568 -63.66 -7.39 13.79
CA ALA A 568 -64.12 -6.01 13.69
C ALA A 568 -65.01 -5.62 14.88
N SER A 569 -65.09 -4.31 15.15
CA SER A 569 -66.00 -3.77 16.18
C SER A 569 -67.47 -4.05 15.87
N SER A 570 -67.81 -4.19 14.60
CA SER A 570 -69.10 -4.67 14.12
C SER A 570 -69.06 -5.07 12.64
N GLU A 571 -70.10 -5.78 12.22
CA GLU A 571 -70.28 -6.28 10.85
C GLU A 571 -71.72 -6.02 10.42
N PHE A 572 -71.92 -5.48 9.23
CA PHE A 572 -73.25 -5.06 8.77
C PHE A 572 -73.96 -6.17 7.99
N THR A 573 -75.19 -6.48 8.41
CA THR A 573 -76.13 -7.33 7.66
C THR A 573 -77.06 -6.45 6.82
N ASP A 574 -77.01 -6.54 5.48
CA ASP A 574 -77.87 -5.71 4.61
C ASP A 574 -79.22 -6.38 4.32
N PRO A 575 -80.35 -5.85 4.83
CA PRO A 575 -81.68 -6.42 4.57
C PRO A 575 -82.13 -6.27 3.12
N ASN A 576 -81.46 -5.43 2.32
CA ASN A 576 -81.77 -5.22 0.90
C ASN A 576 -81.00 -6.19 -0.01
N ASP A 577 -79.86 -6.72 0.45
CA ASP A 577 -79.11 -7.80 -0.23
C ASP A 577 -79.36 -9.17 0.43
N GLY A 578 -80.63 -9.48 0.72
CA GLY A 578 -81.06 -10.79 1.20
C GLY A 578 -80.66 -11.15 2.64
N ASN A 579 -80.29 -10.17 3.47
CA ASN A 579 -79.71 -10.35 4.81
C ASN A 579 -78.33 -11.03 4.80
N LYS A 580 -77.49 -10.73 3.80
CA LYS A 580 -76.06 -11.10 3.82
C LYS A 580 -75.29 -10.20 4.80
N THR A 581 -74.32 -10.78 5.50
CA THR A 581 -73.38 -10.05 6.37
C THR A 581 -72.02 -9.87 5.66
N TYR A 582 -71.50 -8.64 5.73
CA TYR A 582 -70.19 -8.26 5.22
C TYR A 582 -69.17 -8.29 6.36
N GLU A 583 -68.74 -9.52 6.67
CA GLU A 583 -67.84 -9.87 7.76
C GLU A 583 -66.39 -9.44 7.51
N SER A 584 -65.60 -9.33 8.58
CA SER A 584 -64.23 -8.79 8.56
C SER A 584 -63.28 -9.55 7.64
N SER A 585 -63.43 -10.87 7.47
CA SER A 585 -62.51 -11.68 6.67
C SER A 585 -62.57 -11.40 5.16
N LEU A 586 -63.60 -10.67 4.70
CA LEU A 586 -63.78 -10.26 3.31
C LEU A 586 -62.96 -9.02 2.91
N ALA A 587 -62.18 -8.46 3.85
CA ALA A 587 -61.19 -7.43 3.57
C ALA A 587 -59.75 -7.98 3.69
N PHE A 588 -59.61 -9.31 3.65
CA PHE A 588 -58.33 -10.03 3.76
C PHE A 588 -58.32 -11.29 2.87
N ASP A 589 -59.22 -11.42 1.88
CA ASP A 589 -59.42 -12.67 1.10
C ASP A 589 -58.73 -12.66 -0.28
N GLY A 590 -58.03 -11.57 -0.62
CA GLY A 590 -57.30 -11.38 -1.87
C GLY A 590 -58.25 -11.26 -3.05
N LYS A 591 -59.36 -10.52 -2.90
CA LYS A 591 -60.43 -10.37 -3.89
C LYS A 591 -60.54 -8.91 -4.31
N GLY A 592 -60.40 -8.68 -5.61
CA GLY A 592 -60.40 -7.33 -6.17
C GLY A 592 -61.72 -6.57 -5.99
N THR A 593 -61.64 -5.26 -6.18
CA THR A 593 -62.78 -4.33 -6.13
C THR A 593 -63.99 -4.83 -6.96
N ASN A 594 -65.14 -4.99 -6.31
CA ASN A 594 -66.39 -5.58 -6.83
C ASN A 594 -66.42 -7.11 -7.11
N GLU A 595 -65.42 -7.88 -6.68
CA GLU A 595 -65.52 -9.34 -6.71
C GLU A 595 -66.52 -9.87 -5.66
N THR A 596 -66.86 -11.16 -5.76
CA THR A 596 -67.87 -11.79 -4.90
C THR A 596 -67.46 -13.17 -4.38
N VAL A 597 -67.59 -13.36 -3.06
CA VAL A 597 -67.44 -14.65 -2.38
C VAL A 597 -68.81 -15.07 -1.84
N ASP A 598 -69.20 -16.33 -2.05
CA ASP A 598 -70.52 -16.90 -1.67
C ASP A 598 -71.75 -16.04 -2.04
N GLY A 599 -71.62 -15.24 -3.11
CA GLY A 599 -72.68 -14.37 -3.63
C GLY A 599 -72.89 -13.05 -2.89
N LYS A 600 -72.01 -12.67 -1.95
CA LYS A 600 -71.85 -11.30 -1.41
C LYS A 600 -70.63 -10.63 -2.05
N GLN A 601 -70.57 -9.29 -2.05
CA GLN A 601 -69.34 -8.57 -2.42
C GLN A 601 -68.22 -8.90 -1.41
N SER A 602 -66.98 -9.12 -1.87
CA SER A 602 -65.82 -9.20 -0.98
C SER A 602 -65.47 -7.80 -0.49
N ARG A 603 -65.95 -7.49 0.71
CA ARG A 603 -65.57 -6.33 1.49
C ARG A 603 -66.08 -6.48 2.91
N TRP A 604 -65.36 -5.93 3.88
CA TRP A 604 -65.92 -5.67 5.20
C TRP A 604 -66.83 -4.43 5.14
N VAL A 605 -67.90 -4.41 5.96
CA VAL A 605 -68.73 -3.22 6.19
C VAL A 605 -69.06 -3.09 7.67
N SER A 606 -68.71 -1.96 8.29
CA SER A 606 -69.08 -1.66 9.68
C SER A 606 -70.57 -1.35 9.83
N LEU A 607 -71.07 -1.35 11.07
CA LEU A 607 -72.33 -0.67 11.39
C LEU A 607 -72.35 0.76 10.82
N ARG A 608 -73.50 1.13 10.28
CA ARG A 608 -73.69 2.32 9.46
C ARG A 608 -74.38 3.43 10.26
N THR A 609 -73.88 4.66 10.20
CA THR A 609 -74.50 5.81 10.89
C THR A 609 -75.90 6.17 10.38
N LYS A 610 -76.28 5.68 9.19
CA LYS A 610 -77.65 5.71 8.65
C LYS A 610 -78.63 4.84 9.46
N GLU A 611 -78.18 3.72 10.01
CA GLU A 611 -78.97 2.78 10.79
C GLU A 611 -78.83 3.03 12.30
N ASP A 612 -77.61 3.28 12.79
CA ASP A 612 -77.32 3.69 14.16
C ASP A 612 -76.41 4.93 14.17
N PRO A 613 -76.95 6.14 14.43
CA PRO A 613 -76.18 7.38 14.46
C PRO A 613 -75.04 7.44 15.48
N SER A 614 -74.93 6.48 16.41
CA SER A 614 -73.82 6.38 17.36
C SER A 614 -72.63 5.55 16.85
N ALA A 615 -72.76 4.85 15.72
CA ALA A 615 -71.71 4.05 15.10
C ALA A 615 -70.66 4.90 14.33
N THR A 616 -70.14 5.96 14.95
CA THR A 616 -69.22 6.92 14.30
C THR A 616 -67.76 6.47 14.30
N SER A 617 -67.32 5.75 15.33
CA SER A 617 -65.99 5.13 15.41
C SER A 617 -66.14 3.62 15.41
N GLN A 618 -65.35 2.94 14.58
CA GLN A 618 -65.35 1.49 14.35
C GLN A 618 -63.93 1.05 14.02
N TRP A 619 -63.62 -0.25 14.14
CA TRP A 619 -62.31 -0.79 13.83
C TRP A 619 -62.40 -2.16 13.16
N ILE A 620 -61.33 -2.53 12.47
CA ILE A 620 -61.04 -3.87 11.94
C ILE A 620 -59.56 -4.17 12.15
N TYR A 621 -59.23 -5.39 12.58
CA TYR A 621 -57.86 -5.85 12.72
C TYR A 621 -57.68 -7.29 12.28
N VAL A 622 -56.43 -7.65 11.96
CA VAL A 622 -55.98 -9.00 11.61
C VAL A 622 -55.01 -9.53 12.66
N ASP A 623 -55.08 -10.83 12.96
CA ASP A 623 -54.04 -11.59 13.67
C ASP A 623 -53.16 -12.31 12.63
N LEU A 624 -51.92 -11.87 12.48
CA LEU A 624 -50.96 -12.45 11.53
C LEU A 624 -50.50 -13.87 11.96
N ASN A 625 -50.91 -14.33 13.16
CA ASN A 625 -50.56 -15.55 13.88
C ASN A 625 -49.13 -15.59 14.46
N ASP A 626 -48.23 -14.71 14.02
CA ASP A 626 -46.86 -14.55 14.52
C ASP A 626 -46.47 -13.07 14.52
N VAL A 627 -45.32 -12.70 15.10
CA VAL A 627 -44.77 -11.33 15.04
C VAL A 627 -43.93 -11.18 13.77
N TYR A 628 -44.19 -10.13 12.99
CA TYR A 628 -43.51 -9.79 11.76
C TYR A 628 -42.83 -8.42 11.86
N ASN A 629 -41.83 -8.17 11.02
CA ASN A 629 -41.39 -6.82 10.69
C ASN A 629 -42.31 -6.30 9.56
N ILE A 630 -43.16 -5.32 9.86
CA ILE A 630 -44.15 -4.78 8.93
C ILE A 630 -43.51 -3.69 8.09
N SER A 631 -43.36 -3.92 6.79
CA SER A 631 -42.79 -2.95 5.85
C SER A 631 -43.86 -2.07 5.20
N LYS A 632 -45.09 -2.58 4.99
CA LYS A 632 -46.13 -1.84 4.28
C LYS A 632 -47.56 -2.26 4.66
N VAL A 633 -48.48 -1.30 4.63
CA VAL A 633 -49.93 -1.52 4.78
C VAL A 633 -50.66 -0.82 3.63
N VAL A 634 -51.63 -1.52 3.03
CA VAL A 634 -52.49 -0.98 1.96
C VAL A 634 -53.96 -1.08 2.39
N LEU A 635 -54.71 0.01 2.25
CA LEU A 635 -56.15 0.07 2.50
C LEU A 635 -56.89 0.43 1.22
N ASN A 636 -57.73 -0.48 0.72
CA ASN A 636 -58.57 -0.26 -0.46
C ASN A 636 -60.03 -0.05 -0.04
N TRP A 637 -60.50 1.20 -0.02
CA TRP A 637 -61.80 1.61 0.50
C TRP A 637 -62.97 1.50 -0.49
N GLU A 638 -64.18 1.22 0.01
CA GLU A 638 -65.41 1.42 -0.76
C GLU A 638 -65.88 2.88 -0.68
N GLY A 639 -65.87 3.55 -1.83
CA GLY A 639 -66.37 4.93 -1.95
C GLY A 639 -65.49 5.92 -1.17
N ASN A 640 -66.11 6.84 -0.44
CA ASN A 640 -65.43 7.92 0.28
C ASN A 640 -64.73 7.46 1.60
N GLY A 641 -64.54 6.15 1.81
CA GLY A 641 -63.78 5.59 2.93
C GLY A 641 -64.04 6.19 4.33
N ALA A 642 -62.95 6.52 5.02
CA ALA A 642 -62.90 7.28 6.26
C ALA A 642 -62.38 8.70 6.00
N LYS A 643 -62.86 9.68 6.75
CA LYS A 643 -62.24 11.03 6.78
C LYS A 643 -61.09 11.10 7.77
N GLU A 644 -61.27 10.51 8.95
CA GLU A 644 -60.23 10.44 9.97
C GLU A 644 -60.12 9.01 10.45
N TYR A 645 -58.91 8.45 10.42
CA TYR A 645 -58.62 7.11 10.88
C TYR A 645 -57.14 6.95 11.25
N LYS A 646 -56.81 5.85 11.90
CA LYS A 646 -55.44 5.47 12.26
C LYS A 646 -55.13 4.06 11.82
N ILE A 647 -53.87 3.81 11.50
CA ILE A 647 -53.30 2.46 11.44
C ILE A 647 -52.53 2.25 12.74
N GLN A 648 -52.77 1.10 13.36
CA GLN A 648 -52.25 0.75 14.67
C GLN A 648 -51.72 -0.67 14.68
N VAL A 649 -50.73 -0.93 15.52
CA VAL A 649 -50.15 -2.26 15.72
C VAL A 649 -50.20 -2.69 17.18
N SER A 650 -50.13 -4.00 17.39
CA SER A 650 -50.05 -4.63 18.72
C SER A 650 -49.33 -5.97 18.65
N ASN A 651 -48.76 -6.41 19.78
CA ASN A 651 -48.19 -7.74 19.96
C ASN A 651 -49.08 -8.68 20.81
N ASP A 652 -50.04 -8.13 21.57
CA ASP A 652 -50.95 -8.89 22.44
C ASP A 652 -52.43 -8.79 22.04
N GLY A 653 -52.80 -7.82 21.20
CA GLY A 653 -54.17 -7.50 20.79
C GLY A 653 -54.92 -6.58 21.77
N GLU A 654 -54.31 -6.22 22.90
CA GLU A 654 -54.88 -5.41 23.97
C GLU A 654 -54.28 -4.00 24.02
N GLU A 655 -52.95 -3.88 23.98
CA GLU A 655 -52.23 -2.60 23.93
C GLU A 655 -51.89 -2.25 22.48
N TRP A 656 -52.27 -1.05 22.03
CA TRP A 656 -52.17 -0.63 20.63
C TRP A 656 -51.38 0.66 20.46
N ILE A 657 -50.45 0.67 19.50
CA ILE A 657 -49.58 1.78 19.17
C ILE A 657 -50.04 2.39 17.83
N ASP A 658 -50.14 3.72 17.76
CA ASP A 658 -50.42 4.44 16.51
C ASP A 658 -49.15 4.47 15.63
N ILE A 659 -49.24 3.97 14.39
CA ILE A 659 -48.14 4.05 13.40
C ILE A 659 -48.46 4.99 12.24
N SER A 660 -49.74 5.19 11.91
CA SER A 660 -50.20 6.25 10.98
C SER A 660 -51.49 6.89 11.47
N HIS A 661 -51.68 8.18 11.18
CA HIS A 661 -52.91 8.94 11.44
C HIS A 661 -53.24 9.81 10.24
N VAL A 662 -54.37 9.52 9.59
CA VAL A 662 -54.92 10.30 8.48
C VAL A 662 -56.09 11.14 8.99
N SER A 663 -56.08 12.43 8.69
CA SER A 663 -57.05 13.43 9.21
C SER A 663 -58.06 13.95 8.19
N ASP A 664 -57.86 13.63 6.92
CA ASP A 664 -58.54 14.23 5.78
C ASP A 664 -58.70 13.23 4.60
N GLY A 665 -58.88 11.95 4.94
CA GLY A 665 -59.02 10.86 3.98
C GLY A 665 -60.18 11.05 2.98
N ASP A 666 -59.91 10.69 1.73
CA ASP A 666 -60.82 10.81 0.59
C ASP A 666 -61.33 9.45 0.06
N GLY A 667 -60.69 8.35 0.45
CA GLY A 667 -61.00 6.98 0.06
C GLY A 667 -60.17 6.53 -1.15
N GLY A 668 -60.58 5.45 -1.82
CA GLY A 668 -59.73 4.84 -2.85
C GLY A 668 -58.67 3.92 -2.24
N ILE A 669 -57.42 4.00 -2.69
CA ILE A 669 -56.30 3.18 -2.20
C ILE A 669 -55.34 4.09 -1.44
N ASP A 670 -55.11 3.77 -0.16
CA ASP A 670 -54.08 4.40 0.67
C ASP A 670 -52.95 3.39 0.92
N GLU A 671 -51.70 3.80 0.68
CA GLU A 671 -50.49 2.99 0.87
C GLU A 671 -49.57 3.64 1.90
N PHE A 672 -49.01 2.85 2.81
CA PHE A 672 -48.14 3.31 3.88
C PHE A 672 -46.94 2.37 4.01
N SER A 673 -45.72 2.90 3.88
CA SER A 673 -44.47 2.18 4.14
C SER A 673 -43.93 2.50 5.54
N TYR A 674 -43.21 1.55 6.13
CA TYR A 674 -42.71 1.60 7.49
C TYR A 674 -41.33 0.96 7.61
N GLU A 675 -40.50 1.52 8.49
CA GLU A 675 -39.24 0.94 8.96
C GLU A 675 -39.41 0.55 10.44
N ASP A 676 -38.79 -0.55 10.87
CA ASP A 676 -38.74 -1.05 12.25
C ASP A 676 -40.08 -1.24 12.99
N VAL A 677 -41.20 -1.40 12.27
CA VAL A 677 -42.52 -1.64 12.88
C VAL A 677 -42.72 -3.13 13.14
N THR A 678 -42.56 -3.55 14.40
CA THR A 678 -42.74 -4.95 14.81
C THR A 678 -44.13 -5.22 15.37
N ALA A 679 -44.85 -6.20 14.81
CA ALA A 679 -46.26 -6.44 15.17
C ALA A 679 -46.74 -7.87 14.89
N ARG A 680 -47.69 -8.36 15.71
CA ARG A 680 -48.53 -9.53 15.40
C ARG A 680 -49.92 -9.15 14.90
N TYR A 681 -50.45 -8.04 15.38
CA TYR A 681 -51.78 -7.55 15.02
C TYR A 681 -51.69 -6.19 14.37
N VAL A 682 -52.44 -5.99 13.27
CA VAL A 682 -52.52 -4.72 12.55
C VAL A 682 -53.99 -4.30 12.45
N ARG A 683 -54.29 -3.05 12.78
CA ARG A 683 -55.66 -2.49 12.92
C ARG A 683 -55.83 -1.19 12.15
N MET A 684 -56.97 -1.05 11.48
CA MET A 684 -57.52 0.25 11.11
C MET A 684 -58.55 0.67 12.18
N LEU A 685 -58.37 1.86 12.75
CA LEU A 685 -59.30 2.49 13.69
C LEU A 685 -59.90 3.75 13.07
N GLY A 686 -61.18 3.68 12.71
CA GLY A 686 -61.94 4.81 12.20
C GLY A 686 -62.38 5.77 13.30
N ILE A 687 -62.18 7.07 13.07
CA ILE A 687 -62.52 8.17 13.98
C ILE A 687 -63.68 9.00 13.42
N GLU A 688 -63.62 9.43 12.14
CA GLU A 688 -64.73 10.05 11.41
C GLU A 688 -65.04 9.32 10.09
N VAL A 689 -66.32 8.94 9.90
CA VAL A 689 -66.81 8.27 8.69
C VAL A 689 -66.84 9.18 7.46
N GLY A 690 -66.44 8.65 6.30
CA GLY A 690 -66.57 9.34 5.00
C GLY A 690 -68.02 9.50 4.53
N SER A 691 -68.93 8.62 4.99
CA SER A 691 -70.34 8.69 4.62
C SER A 691 -71.27 8.13 5.71
N LYS A 692 -72.58 8.29 5.50
CA LYS A 692 -73.61 7.67 6.36
C LYS A 692 -73.63 6.13 6.30
N TYR A 693 -72.85 5.52 5.41
CA TYR A 693 -72.81 4.07 5.19
C TYR A 693 -71.70 3.35 5.97
N GLY A 694 -71.10 4.02 6.97
CA GLY A 694 -70.07 3.44 7.82
C GLY A 694 -68.69 3.40 7.13
N TYR A 695 -67.82 2.54 7.65
CA TYR A 695 -66.53 2.20 7.07
C TYR A 695 -66.68 0.94 6.23
N SER A 696 -65.98 0.86 5.09
CA SER A 696 -65.94 -0.36 4.28
C SER A 696 -64.64 -0.42 3.48
N LEU A 697 -64.00 -1.59 3.52
CA LEU A 697 -62.75 -1.89 2.82
C LEU A 697 -63.00 -3.09 1.90
N TRP A 698 -62.64 -2.95 0.63
CA TRP A 698 -62.48 -4.06 -0.31
C TRP A 698 -61.33 -4.96 0.12
N GLU A 699 -60.18 -4.36 0.45
CA GLU A 699 -58.99 -5.07 0.94
C GLU A 699 -58.25 -4.25 2.01
N PHE A 700 -57.54 -4.96 2.87
CA PHE A 700 -56.61 -4.47 3.87
C PHE A 700 -55.39 -5.38 3.84
N GLU A 701 -54.39 -4.98 3.09
CA GLU A 701 -53.19 -5.77 2.85
C GLU A 701 -52.11 -5.35 3.84
N VAL A 702 -51.35 -6.33 4.35
CA VAL A 702 -50.19 -6.10 5.22
C VAL A 702 -49.04 -6.86 4.61
N TYR A 703 -47.90 -6.20 4.48
CA TYR A 703 -46.67 -6.71 3.90
C TYR A 703 -45.56 -6.59 4.93
N GLY A 704 -44.67 -7.58 4.93
CA GLY A 704 -43.61 -7.68 5.91
C GLY A 704 -42.93 -9.05 5.90
N THR A 705 -41.83 -9.16 6.63
CA THR A 705 -41.05 -10.39 6.74
C THR A 705 -41.14 -11.01 8.13
N SER A 706 -41.03 -12.33 8.21
CA SER A 706 -40.98 -13.03 9.51
C SER A 706 -39.56 -13.00 10.05
N PHE A 707 -39.37 -12.86 11.36
CA PHE A 707 -38.02 -12.92 11.94
C PHE A 707 -37.31 -14.26 11.66
N LYS A 708 -38.09 -15.33 11.46
CA LYS A 708 -37.59 -16.64 11.03
C LYS A 708 -37.03 -16.63 9.59
N SER A 709 -37.66 -15.92 8.66
CA SER A 709 -37.13 -15.74 7.29
C SER A 709 -35.89 -14.85 7.30
N ASN A 710 -35.86 -13.80 8.12
CA ASN A 710 -34.71 -12.90 8.22
C ASN A 710 -33.48 -13.63 8.81
N LEU A 711 -33.69 -14.55 9.77
CA LEU A 711 -32.62 -15.43 10.28
C LEU A 711 -32.10 -16.40 9.21
N LEU A 712 -32.97 -16.89 8.32
CA LEU A 712 -32.54 -17.73 7.20
C LEU A 712 -31.74 -16.91 6.18
N GLU A 713 -32.17 -15.70 5.88
CA GLU A 713 -31.47 -14.76 4.97
C GLU A 713 -30.09 -14.39 5.51
N ALA A 714 -29.99 -14.00 6.79
CA ALA A 714 -28.71 -13.75 7.44
C ALA A 714 -27.80 -15.00 7.44
N TYR A 715 -28.36 -16.18 7.70
CA TYR A 715 -27.61 -17.45 7.59
C TYR A 715 -27.10 -17.68 6.16
N GLU A 716 -27.95 -17.54 5.15
CA GLU A 716 -27.59 -17.76 3.74
C GLU A 716 -26.58 -16.73 3.23
N LYS A 717 -26.64 -15.48 3.70
CA LYS A 717 -25.67 -14.40 3.42
C LYS A 717 -24.28 -14.73 3.97
N TYR A 718 -24.20 -15.23 5.20
CA TYR A 718 -22.90 -15.37 5.89
C TYR A 718 -22.27 -16.77 5.79
N LYS A 719 -23.04 -17.85 5.62
CA LYS A 719 -22.54 -19.25 5.70
C LYS A 719 -21.31 -19.58 4.84
N ASP A 720 -21.13 -18.89 3.70
CA ASP A 720 -20.13 -19.20 2.68
C ASP A 720 -18.88 -18.29 2.77
N ILE A 721 -18.69 -17.55 3.88
CA ILE A 721 -17.45 -16.80 4.14
C ILE A 721 -16.23 -17.75 4.11
N ASP A 722 -15.18 -17.36 3.38
CA ASP A 722 -13.92 -18.08 3.34
C ASP A 722 -13.16 -17.95 4.67
N VAL A 723 -13.39 -18.92 5.56
CA VAL A 723 -12.74 -19.01 6.86
C VAL A 723 -11.23 -19.30 6.80
N SER A 724 -10.66 -19.60 5.62
CA SER A 724 -9.21 -19.87 5.50
C SER A 724 -8.34 -18.63 5.71
N LEU A 725 -8.93 -17.44 5.58
CA LEU A 725 -8.27 -16.14 5.78
C LEU A 725 -8.23 -15.70 7.26
N TYR A 726 -8.93 -16.39 8.17
CA TYR A 726 -9.20 -15.89 9.53
C TYR A 726 -8.69 -16.82 10.65
N THR A 727 -8.35 -16.23 11.80
CA THR A 727 -7.79 -16.96 12.95
C THR A 727 -8.74 -18.05 13.47
N PRO A 728 -8.23 -19.20 13.95
CA PRO A 728 -9.09 -20.28 14.45
C PRO A 728 -10.04 -19.88 15.58
N GLY A 729 -9.65 -18.92 16.43
CA GLY A 729 -10.48 -18.42 17.54
C GLY A 729 -11.67 -17.56 17.10
N SER A 730 -11.47 -16.66 16.14
CA SER A 730 -12.57 -15.87 15.57
C SER A 730 -13.49 -16.76 14.71
N VAL A 731 -12.91 -17.64 13.89
CA VAL A 731 -13.64 -18.66 13.11
C VAL A 731 -14.50 -19.56 13.99
N ALA A 732 -14.01 -20.00 15.16
CA ALA A 732 -14.79 -20.81 16.09
C ALA A 732 -16.03 -20.05 16.62
N THR A 733 -15.88 -18.75 16.91
CA THR A 733 -16.99 -17.89 17.39
C THR A 733 -18.06 -17.71 16.31
N TYR A 734 -17.63 -17.50 15.06
CA TYR A 734 -18.50 -17.44 13.89
C TYR A 734 -19.22 -18.77 13.61
N GLN A 735 -18.52 -19.91 13.69
CA GLN A 735 -19.13 -21.22 13.54
C GLN A 735 -20.15 -21.53 14.65
N ASP A 736 -19.88 -21.15 15.90
CA ASP A 736 -20.84 -21.27 17.00
C ASP A 736 -22.09 -20.40 16.77
N ALA A 737 -21.96 -19.21 16.19
CA ALA A 737 -23.07 -18.35 15.83
C ALA A 737 -23.92 -18.93 14.68
N LEU A 738 -23.31 -19.42 13.59
CA LEU A 738 -24.01 -20.16 12.52
C LEU A 738 -24.77 -21.38 13.06
N ASN A 739 -24.13 -22.16 13.93
CA ASN A 739 -24.75 -23.32 14.56
C ASN A 739 -25.94 -22.90 15.44
N ASN A 740 -25.85 -21.78 16.15
CA ASN A 740 -26.97 -21.25 16.93
C ASN A 740 -28.10 -20.73 16.02
N ALA A 741 -27.79 -20.07 14.90
CA ALA A 741 -28.76 -19.64 13.89
C ALA A 741 -29.58 -20.83 13.36
N ILE A 742 -28.92 -21.91 12.89
CA ILE A 742 -29.60 -23.14 12.45
C ILE A 742 -30.43 -23.74 13.58
N LYS A 743 -29.91 -23.78 14.80
CA LYS A 743 -30.60 -24.35 15.97
C LYS A 743 -31.89 -23.58 16.30
N VAL A 744 -31.84 -22.25 16.35
CA VAL A 744 -33.00 -21.39 16.62
C VAL A 744 -33.99 -21.45 15.46
N TYR A 745 -33.53 -21.43 14.21
CA TYR A 745 -34.38 -21.61 13.03
C TYR A 745 -35.18 -22.92 13.05
N ASN A 746 -34.59 -24.00 13.54
CA ASN A 746 -35.26 -25.31 13.66
C ASN A 746 -36.06 -25.51 14.96
N ASP A 747 -36.06 -24.54 15.89
CA ASP A 747 -36.85 -24.63 17.13
C ASP A 747 -38.31 -24.22 16.88
N GLU A 748 -39.24 -25.17 17.02
CA GLU A 748 -40.69 -24.94 16.91
C GLU A 748 -41.27 -24.14 18.10
N THR A 749 -40.46 -23.85 19.13
CA THR A 749 -40.84 -23.10 20.33
C THR A 749 -40.15 -21.75 20.49
N ALA A 750 -39.25 -21.39 19.57
CA ALA A 750 -38.60 -20.08 19.55
C ALA A 750 -39.61 -18.93 19.36
N VAL A 751 -39.36 -17.82 20.05
CA VAL A 751 -40.11 -16.56 19.86
C VAL A 751 -39.30 -15.60 19.00
N TYR A 752 -39.94 -14.53 18.49
CA TYR A 752 -39.27 -13.56 17.60
C TYR A 752 -37.96 -12.99 18.16
N GLN A 753 -37.87 -12.77 19.48
CA GLN A 753 -36.65 -12.30 20.13
C GLN A 753 -35.49 -13.31 20.03
N ASP A 754 -35.76 -14.62 19.99
CA ASP A 754 -34.72 -15.63 19.80
C ASP A 754 -34.12 -15.54 18.40
N TYR A 755 -34.95 -15.26 17.39
CA TYR A 755 -34.50 -15.00 16.02
C TYR A 755 -33.66 -13.72 15.94
N ILE A 756 -34.11 -12.60 16.53
CA ILE A 756 -33.34 -11.34 16.60
C ILE A 756 -31.97 -11.57 17.26
N ASN A 757 -31.95 -12.19 18.45
CA ASN A 757 -30.71 -12.45 19.18
C ASN A 757 -29.75 -13.36 18.37
N ALA A 758 -30.27 -14.29 17.57
CA ALA A 758 -29.46 -15.16 16.71
C ALA A 758 -28.92 -14.43 15.47
N ILE A 759 -29.69 -13.51 14.87
CA ILE A 759 -29.21 -12.61 13.81
C ILE A 759 -28.09 -11.72 14.36
N GLU A 760 -28.34 -10.99 15.45
CA GLU A 760 -27.35 -10.13 16.10
C GLU A 760 -26.07 -10.91 16.46
N GLN A 761 -26.19 -12.13 17.00
CA GLN A 761 -25.02 -12.95 17.32
C GLN A 761 -24.22 -13.32 16.07
N LEU A 762 -24.89 -13.67 14.96
CA LEU A 762 -24.23 -14.03 13.71
C LEU A 762 -23.53 -12.81 13.08
N GLU A 763 -24.23 -11.69 12.96
CA GLU A 763 -23.67 -10.45 12.41
C GLU A 763 -22.47 -9.95 13.22
N ASN A 764 -22.59 -9.90 14.55
CA ASN A 764 -21.47 -9.54 15.42
C ASN A 764 -20.32 -10.55 15.29
N SER A 765 -20.58 -11.85 15.10
CA SER A 765 -19.50 -12.83 14.94
C SER A 765 -18.72 -12.66 13.63
N VAL A 766 -19.39 -12.25 12.55
CA VAL A 766 -18.78 -11.92 11.25
C VAL A 766 -17.98 -10.63 11.35
N ALA A 767 -18.55 -9.57 11.94
CA ALA A 767 -17.86 -8.29 12.15
C ALA A 767 -16.64 -8.38 13.09
N ASN A 768 -16.53 -9.46 13.89
CA ASN A 768 -15.39 -9.75 14.77
C ASN A 768 -14.53 -10.92 14.24
N LEU A 769 -14.60 -11.23 12.94
CA LEU A 769 -13.57 -12.04 12.30
C LEU A 769 -12.23 -11.30 12.33
N VAL A 770 -11.15 -12.06 12.51
CA VAL A 770 -9.77 -11.55 12.67
C VAL A 770 -8.92 -12.30 11.69
N GLU A 771 -8.23 -11.59 10.80
CA GLU A 771 -7.42 -12.19 9.74
C GLU A 771 -6.18 -12.92 10.31
N ILE A 772 -5.70 -13.94 9.59
CA ILE A 772 -4.45 -14.63 9.92
C ILE A 772 -3.29 -13.69 9.58
N ALA A 773 -2.50 -13.33 10.60
CA ALA A 773 -1.26 -12.62 10.38
C ALA A 773 -0.24 -13.51 9.63
N ASP A 774 0.37 -12.99 8.57
CA ASP A 774 1.61 -13.57 8.04
C ASP A 774 2.69 -13.52 9.13
N LYS A 775 3.51 -14.57 9.17
CA LYS A 775 4.58 -14.76 10.15
C LYS A 775 5.93 -15.02 9.50
N THR A 776 6.04 -14.83 8.18
CA THR A 776 7.27 -15.03 7.43
C THR A 776 8.39 -14.15 7.99
N ASP A 777 8.13 -12.86 8.22
CA ASP A 777 9.14 -11.94 8.78
C ASP A 777 9.46 -12.20 10.24
N LEU A 778 8.46 -12.57 11.05
CA LEU A 778 8.69 -13.02 12.42
C LEU A 778 9.55 -14.29 12.46
N LYS A 779 9.36 -15.20 11.50
CA LYS A 779 10.24 -16.37 11.33
C LYS A 779 11.66 -15.95 10.94
N ASN A 780 11.80 -15.05 9.97
CA ASN A 780 13.10 -14.55 9.51
C ASN A 780 13.86 -13.83 10.64
N ALA A 781 13.16 -13.04 11.45
CA ALA A 781 13.70 -12.38 12.64
C ALA A 781 14.09 -13.39 13.74
N ILE A 782 13.27 -14.43 13.97
CA ILE A 782 13.58 -15.55 14.88
C ILE A 782 14.82 -16.32 14.41
N ASP A 783 14.91 -16.68 13.14
CA ASP A 783 16.07 -17.37 12.56
C ASP A 783 17.34 -16.49 12.67
N THR A 784 17.21 -15.19 12.38
CA THR A 784 18.29 -14.21 12.54
C THR A 784 18.75 -14.10 13.99
N ALA A 785 17.85 -13.92 14.95
CA ALA A 785 18.16 -13.88 16.37
C ALA A 785 18.86 -15.16 16.85
N ASN A 786 18.37 -16.34 16.43
CA ASN A 786 19.01 -17.63 16.71
C ASN A 786 20.46 -17.67 16.19
N SER A 787 20.72 -17.14 14.99
CA SER A 787 22.07 -17.08 14.42
C SER A 787 23.04 -16.18 15.20
N LYS A 788 22.53 -15.23 16.00
CA LYS A 788 23.32 -14.29 16.80
C LYS A 788 23.55 -14.75 18.25
N LEU A 789 22.97 -15.87 18.68
CA LEU A 789 23.18 -16.46 20.02
C LEU A 789 24.56 -17.15 20.14
N ASP A 790 25.63 -16.36 20.04
CA ASP A 790 27.01 -16.80 20.19
C ASP A 790 27.60 -16.31 21.54
N PRO A 791 27.67 -17.19 22.57
CA PRO A 791 28.20 -16.84 23.89
C PRO A 791 29.72 -16.73 23.95
N ASP A 792 30.45 -17.06 22.88
CA ASP A 792 31.87 -16.79 22.78
C ASP A 792 32.11 -15.39 22.19
N LYS A 793 31.25 -14.95 21.25
CA LYS A 793 31.34 -13.63 20.60
C LYS A 793 30.76 -12.46 21.41
N TYR A 794 29.57 -12.60 22.02
CA TYR A 794 28.87 -11.48 22.67
C TYR A 794 28.86 -11.56 24.20
N THR A 795 28.59 -10.43 24.88
CA THR A 795 28.57 -10.36 26.35
C THR A 795 27.38 -11.14 26.95
N PRO A 796 27.54 -11.74 28.15
CA PRO A 796 26.45 -12.46 28.82
C PRO A 796 25.19 -11.62 29.04
N GLN A 797 25.34 -10.33 29.34
CA GLN A 797 24.20 -9.43 29.54
C GLN A 797 23.39 -9.24 28.25
N SER A 798 24.05 -8.94 27.13
CA SER A 798 23.34 -8.68 25.86
C SER A 798 22.68 -9.93 25.27
N ILE A 799 23.32 -11.10 25.41
CA ILE A 799 22.70 -12.39 25.04
C ILE A 799 21.45 -12.70 25.88
N THR A 800 21.43 -12.31 27.16
CA THR A 800 20.25 -12.51 28.01
C THR A 800 19.05 -11.72 27.48
N VAL A 801 19.25 -10.45 27.10
CA VAL A 801 18.22 -9.60 26.50
C VAL A 801 17.70 -10.20 25.18
N LEU A 802 18.60 -10.66 24.31
CA LEU A 802 18.22 -11.33 23.05
C LEU A 802 17.43 -12.63 23.30
N SER A 803 17.83 -13.43 24.30
CA SER A 803 17.18 -14.69 24.63
C SER A 803 15.74 -14.49 25.15
N GLU A 804 15.51 -13.46 25.98
CA GLU A 804 14.17 -13.12 26.48
C GLU A 804 13.25 -12.59 25.37
N ALA A 805 13.77 -11.76 24.46
CA ALA A 805 13.02 -11.27 23.30
C ALA A 805 12.67 -12.41 22.33
N LEU A 806 13.64 -13.30 22.05
CA LEU A 806 13.47 -14.47 21.20
C LEU A 806 12.40 -15.43 21.74
N GLN A 807 12.34 -15.62 23.06
CA GLN A 807 11.30 -16.44 23.68
C GLN A 807 9.90 -15.87 23.38
N LYS A 808 9.67 -14.57 23.62
CA LYS A 808 8.37 -13.92 23.35
C LYS A 808 8.00 -13.98 21.87
N ALA A 809 8.96 -13.70 20.99
CA ALA A 809 8.77 -13.82 19.55
C ALA A 809 8.37 -15.24 19.14
N THR A 810 9.00 -16.26 19.73
CA THR A 810 8.65 -17.66 19.53
C THR A 810 7.26 -18.00 20.07
N GLU A 811 6.83 -17.42 21.19
CA GLU A 811 5.47 -17.60 21.73
C GLU A 811 4.42 -17.04 20.76
N VAL A 812 4.61 -15.81 20.23
CA VAL A 812 3.74 -15.21 19.21
C VAL A 812 3.76 -15.99 17.89
N PHE A 813 4.93 -16.48 17.47
CA PHE A 813 5.04 -17.30 16.26
C PHE A 813 4.18 -18.57 16.33
N ASN A 814 4.15 -19.22 17.49
CA ASN A 814 3.38 -20.46 17.69
C ASN A 814 1.89 -20.25 18.03
N ASP A 815 1.43 -19.04 18.38
CA ASP A 815 0.00 -18.78 18.62
C ASP A 815 -0.77 -18.63 17.30
N ALA A 816 -1.63 -19.60 16.98
CA ALA A 816 -2.46 -19.58 15.78
C ALA A 816 -3.46 -18.40 15.71
N ASN A 817 -3.63 -17.63 16.80
CA ASN A 817 -4.50 -16.46 16.87
C ASN A 817 -3.72 -15.13 17.01
N ALA A 818 -2.39 -15.16 16.80
CA ALA A 818 -1.59 -13.95 16.82
C ALA A 818 -2.08 -12.95 15.76
N THR A 819 -2.43 -11.75 16.20
CA THR A 819 -2.77 -10.62 15.34
C THR A 819 -1.53 -10.01 14.68
N LYS A 820 -1.70 -9.29 13.57
CA LYS A 820 -0.62 -8.56 12.88
C LYS A 820 0.15 -7.66 13.86
N GLN A 821 -0.56 -6.90 14.70
CA GLN A 821 0.05 -6.07 15.75
C GLN A 821 0.96 -6.85 16.71
N GLN A 822 0.56 -8.06 17.14
CA GLN A 822 1.40 -8.88 18.03
C GLN A 822 2.64 -9.42 17.31
N VAL A 823 2.50 -9.76 16.02
CA VAL A 823 3.62 -10.18 15.16
C VAL A 823 4.61 -9.04 14.97
N ASP A 824 4.13 -7.84 14.62
CA ASP A 824 4.95 -6.64 14.43
C ASP A 824 5.65 -6.21 15.73
N GLU A 825 4.94 -6.22 16.87
CA GLU A 825 5.54 -5.91 18.16
C GLU A 825 6.61 -6.95 18.56
N ALA A 826 6.40 -8.23 18.24
CA ALA A 826 7.39 -9.27 18.46
C ALA A 826 8.65 -9.10 17.58
N ILE A 827 8.49 -8.75 16.30
CA ILE A 827 9.60 -8.42 15.39
C ILE A 827 10.38 -7.23 15.94
N ASN A 828 9.69 -6.14 16.30
CA ASN A 828 10.31 -4.93 16.82
C ASN A 828 11.08 -5.17 18.12
N GLN A 829 10.50 -5.87 19.09
CA GLN A 829 11.20 -6.24 20.33
C GLN A 829 12.43 -7.12 20.06
N LEU A 830 12.36 -8.01 19.07
CA LEU A 830 13.48 -8.89 18.71
C LEU A 830 14.62 -8.14 18.01
N ASN A 831 14.30 -7.28 17.04
CA ASN A 831 15.28 -6.44 16.34
C ASN A 831 15.96 -5.45 17.30
N GLN A 832 15.21 -4.83 18.22
CA GLN A 832 15.78 -4.00 19.29
C GLN A 832 16.76 -4.78 20.18
N ALA A 833 16.50 -6.06 20.46
CA ALA A 833 17.39 -6.89 21.26
C ALA A 833 18.64 -7.35 20.48
N ILE A 834 18.53 -7.58 19.16
CA ILE A 834 19.68 -7.81 18.27
C ILE A 834 20.58 -6.58 18.24
N ASN A 835 20.01 -5.38 18.12
CA ASN A 835 20.76 -4.12 18.10
C ASN A 835 21.41 -3.75 19.45
N GLN A 836 21.03 -4.42 20.54
CA GLN A 836 21.64 -4.31 21.86
C GLN A 836 22.76 -5.34 22.11
N LEU A 837 23.14 -6.15 21.10
CA LEU A 837 24.28 -7.05 21.19
C LEU A 837 25.60 -6.29 21.35
N VAL A 838 26.38 -6.68 22.36
CA VAL A 838 27.71 -6.11 22.63
C VAL A 838 28.73 -7.22 22.41
N GLU A 839 29.69 -7.03 21.51
CA GLU A 839 30.81 -7.95 21.32
C GLU A 839 31.75 -7.94 22.54
N LYS A 840 32.33 -9.09 22.89
CA LYS A 840 33.32 -9.16 23.98
C LYS A 840 34.61 -8.45 23.57
N ALA A 841 35.17 -7.66 24.49
CA ALA A 841 36.47 -7.03 24.27
C ALA A 841 37.64 -8.01 24.18
N ASP A 842 38.58 -7.76 23.26
CA ASP A 842 39.90 -8.40 23.25
C ASP A 842 40.76 -7.83 24.39
N LYS A 843 40.92 -8.66 25.42
CA LYS A 843 41.69 -8.37 26.63
C LYS A 843 43.16 -8.81 26.54
N LEU A 844 43.64 -9.37 25.42
CA LEU A 844 44.98 -9.98 25.33
C LEU A 844 46.11 -8.97 25.58
N ASN A 845 46.03 -7.79 24.98
CA ASN A 845 47.03 -6.73 25.12
C ASN A 845 47.05 -6.15 26.54
N LEU A 846 45.87 -5.89 27.11
CA LEU A 846 45.72 -5.45 28.51
C LEU A 846 46.24 -6.50 29.50
N THR A 847 45.88 -7.76 29.31
CA THR A 847 46.35 -8.88 30.13
C THR A 847 47.87 -9.02 30.06
N THR A 848 48.46 -8.84 28.86
CA THR A 848 49.91 -8.86 28.67
C THR A 848 50.60 -7.70 29.39
N LEU A 849 50.01 -6.50 29.35
CA LEU A 849 50.55 -5.31 30.02
C LEU A 849 50.40 -5.39 31.54
N TYR A 850 49.24 -5.80 32.03
CA TYR A 850 48.97 -6.09 33.44
C TYR A 850 50.00 -7.09 34.01
N ASN A 851 50.24 -8.20 33.31
CA ASN A 851 51.22 -9.20 33.73
C ASN A 851 52.67 -8.65 33.79
N LYS A 852 53.05 -7.73 32.87
CA LYS A 852 54.35 -7.02 32.94
C LYS A 852 54.39 -6.05 34.12
N ALA A 853 53.32 -5.29 34.35
CA ALA A 853 53.19 -4.34 35.44
C ALA A 853 53.32 -5.03 36.81
N CYS A 854 52.66 -6.18 36.99
CA CYS A 854 52.74 -7.01 38.19
C CYS A 854 54.14 -7.61 38.45
N GLN A 855 55.03 -7.63 37.44
CA GLN A 855 56.42 -8.09 37.56
C GLN A 855 57.42 -6.96 37.88
N LEU A 856 56.95 -5.70 37.99
CA LEU A 856 57.82 -4.57 38.31
C LEU A 856 58.38 -4.67 39.73
N ASP A 857 59.70 -4.61 39.82
CA ASP A 857 60.43 -4.55 41.09
C ASP A 857 60.29 -3.16 41.72
N LYS A 858 59.31 -3.04 42.62
CA LYS A 858 58.95 -1.79 43.31
C LYS A 858 60.13 -1.09 43.99
N ASP A 859 61.15 -1.85 44.43
CA ASP A 859 62.26 -1.32 45.23
C ASP A 859 63.29 -0.57 44.35
N LYS A 860 63.08 -0.53 43.02
CA LYS A 860 63.87 0.25 42.05
C LYS A 860 63.28 1.61 41.69
N TYR A 861 62.05 1.91 42.09
CA TYR A 861 61.32 3.10 41.64
C TYR A 861 60.86 3.97 42.82
N THR A 862 60.70 5.27 42.59
CA THR A 862 60.18 6.19 43.61
C THR A 862 58.77 5.77 44.04
N SER A 863 58.45 5.96 45.32
CA SER A 863 57.15 5.61 45.89
C SER A 863 55.98 6.23 45.13
N ASP A 864 56.14 7.48 44.66
CA ASP A 864 55.07 8.26 44.05
C ASP A 864 54.82 7.84 42.60
N SER A 865 55.86 7.46 41.84
CA SER A 865 55.67 6.92 40.49
C SER A 865 55.11 5.50 40.51
N TYR A 866 55.57 4.65 41.45
CA TYR A 866 55.07 3.28 41.56
C TYR A 866 53.62 3.21 42.08
N ALA A 867 53.21 4.13 42.97
CA ALA A 867 51.84 4.18 43.49
C ALA A 867 50.77 4.31 42.39
N LYS A 868 51.04 5.09 41.34
CA LYS A 868 50.13 5.25 40.19
C LYS A 868 49.93 3.94 39.43
N VAL A 869 51.03 3.23 39.13
CA VAL A 869 50.99 1.92 38.48
C VAL A 869 50.24 0.90 39.36
N ALA A 870 50.46 0.91 40.67
CA ALA A 870 49.79 0.00 41.60
C ALA A 870 48.27 0.25 41.76
N GLU A 871 47.78 1.46 41.47
CA GLU A 871 46.34 1.75 41.39
C GLU A 871 45.75 1.24 40.07
N LEU A 872 46.44 1.51 38.95
CA LEU A 872 45.99 1.12 37.61
C LEU A 872 46.02 -0.40 37.38
N ILE A 873 46.94 -1.13 38.03
CA ILE A 873 46.94 -2.60 38.08
C ILE A 873 45.60 -3.14 38.59
N LYS A 874 45.02 -2.55 39.64
CA LYS A 874 43.73 -3.01 40.21
C LYS A 874 42.54 -2.71 39.30
N LYS A 875 42.58 -1.57 38.61
CA LYS A 875 41.56 -1.18 37.62
C LYS A 875 41.64 -2.10 36.39
N ALA A 876 42.85 -2.41 35.92
CA ALA A 876 43.07 -3.38 34.85
C ALA A 876 42.59 -4.78 35.23
N GLU A 877 42.88 -5.26 36.45
CA GLU A 877 42.37 -6.54 36.98
C GLU A 877 40.83 -6.60 36.95
N ALA A 878 40.15 -5.56 37.43
CA ALA A 878 38.68 -5.50 37.42
C ALA A 878 38.08 -5.52 36.00
N ILE A 879 38.72 -4.89 35.01
CA ILE A 879 38.30 -4.91 33.60
C ILE A 879 38.64 -6.25 32.92
N ILE A 880 39.74 -6.90 33.31
CA ILE A 880 40.09 -8.24 32.83
C ILE A 880 39.04 -9.27 33.30
N ASP A 881 38.59 -9.18 34.54
CA ASP A 881 37.63 -10.12 35.15
C ASP A 881 36.15 -9.86 34.78
N ASP A 882 35.78 -8.70 34.20
CA ASP A 882 34.39 -8.39 33.81
C ASP A 882 34.06 -8.87 32.39
N ASP A 883 33.29 -9.95 32.27
CA ASP A 883 32.82 -10.52 31.00
C ASP A 883 31.92 -9.59 30.15
N ASN A 884 31.49 -8.44 30.70
CA ASN A 884 30.72 -7.41 29.98
C ASN A 884 31.56 -6.15 29.65
N ALA A 885 32.86 -6.14 29.96
CA ALA A 885 33.73 -5.02 29.65
C ALA A 885 33.79 -4.74 28.13
N THR A 886 33.61 -3.47 27.78
CA THR A 886 33.66 -2.96 26.40
C THR A 886 35.10 -2.78 25.92
N GLN A 887 35.32 -2.79 24.60
CA GLN A 887 36.66 -2.57 24.03
C GLN A 887 37.21 -1.18 24.37
N GLU A 888 36.35 -0.17 24.48
CA GLU A 888 36.74 1.18 24.87
C GLU A 888 37.31 1.22 26.29
N GLN A 889 36.64 0.58 27.26
CA GLN A 889 37.14 0.44 28.64
C GLN A 889 38.48 -0.33 28.71
N VAL A 890 38.65 -1.36 27.88
CA VAL A 890 39.90 -2.13 27.77
C VAL A 890 41.04 -1.28 27.19
N ASN A 891 40.75 -0.48 26.16
CA ASN A 891 41.72 0.41 25.53
C ASN A 891 42.11 1.56 26.46
N GLU A 892 41.14 2.22 27.10
CA GLU A 892 41.38 3.33 28.03
C GLU A 892 42.29 2.89 29.18
N ILE A 893 42.01 1.74 29.81
CA ILE A 893 42.81 1.28 30.94
C ILE A 893 44.18 0.72 30.50
N TYR A 894 44.30 0.20 29.26
CA TYR A 894 45.59 -0.14 28.65
C TYR A 894 46.47 1.10 28.47
N GLU A 895 45.93 2.18 27.89
CA GLU A 895 46.68 3.43 27.67
C GLU A 895 47.11 4.07 28.98
N GLN A 896 46.20 4.17 29.97
CA GLN A 896 46.53 4.69 31.29
C GLN A 896 47.64 3.88 31.98
N LEU A 897 47.54 2.54 31.94
CA LEU A 897 48.54 1.65 32.53
C LEU A 897 49.89 1.76 31.82
N GLN A 898 49.90 1.82 30.49
CA GLN A 898 51.12 1.96 29.68
C GLN A 898 51.81 3.30 29.97
N GLN A 899 51.05 4.39 29.94
CA GLN A 899 51.55 5.72 30.27
C GLN A 899 52.12 5.81 31.70
N ALA A 900 51.48 5.15 32.68
CA ALA A 900 51.98 5.13 34.05
C ALA A 900 53.28 4.32 34.20
N ILE A 901 53.45 3.26 33.42
CA ILE A 901 54.70 2.47 33.35
C ILE A 901 55.82 3.30 32.71
N ASP A 902 55.52 4.01 31.61
CA ASP A 902 56.50 4.86 30.91
C ASP A 902 56.94 6.08 31.75
N GLN A 903 56.13 6.49 32.74
CA GLN A 903 56.43 7.56 33.70
C GLN A 903 57.09 7.08 35.01
N LEU A 904 57.57 5.82 35.07
CA LEU A 904 58.30 5.32 36.25
C LEU A 904 59.64 6.04 36.44
N VAL A 905 59.90 6.51 37.66
CA VAL A 905 61.14 7.20 38.04
C VAL A 905 62.02 6.27 38.85
N ILE A 906 63.24 6.01 38.37
CA ILE A 906 64.22 5.10 39.00
C ILE A 906 64.86 5.79 40.22
N ILE A 907 65.19 5.01 41.26
CA ILE A 907 65.99 5.47 42.41
C ILE A 907 67.48 5.40 42.02
N ASP A 908 68.08 6.54 41.67
CA ASP A 908 69.53 6.63 41.44
C ASP A 908 70.32 6.52 42.75
N SER A 909 71.48 5.88 42.68
CA SER A 909 72.43 5.70 43.78
C SER A 909 73.76 6.42 43.50
N GLU A 910 74.17 7.28 44.44
CA GLU A 910 75.41 8.08 44.45
C GLU A 910 75.37 9.29 43.46
N ASP A 911 75.82 10.51 43.80
CA ASP A 911 76.83 10.89 44.81
C ASP A 911 76.69 12.33 45.40
N ASP A 912 77.42 12.55 46.50
CA ASP A 912 77.75 13.76 47.32
C ASP A 912 77.27 15.21 46.95
N ASN A 913 76.48 15.80 47.87
CA ASN A 913 76.90 16.88 48.82
C ASN A 913 77.28 18.31 48.33
N SER A 914 76.52 19.34 48.75
CA SER A 914 77.00 20.40 49.69
C SER A 914 76.04 21.60 49.96
N ASP A 915 75.95 21.96 51.26
CA ASP A 915 75.83 23.29 51.88
C ASP A 915 74.67 24.30 51.60
N ASN A 916 73.61 24.17 52.41
CA ASN A 916 73.28 25.00 53.60
C ASN A 916 72.93 26.52 53.52
N GLU A 917 72.08 26.94 54.49
CA GLU A 917 71.58 28.27 54.93
C GLU A 917 70.18 28.72 54.42
N SER A 918 69.28 29.33 55.22
CA SER A 918 69.13 29.42 56.70
C SER A 918 67.73 29.99 57.12
N ASN A 919 67.35 29.77 58.39
CA ASN A 919 66.38 30.55 59.23
C ASN A 919 64.85 30.28 59.25
N ASP A 920 64.45 29.61 60.35
CA ASP A 920 63.31 29.79 61.30
C ASP A 920 62.98 31.28 61.66
N PRO A 921 61.89 31.67 62.39
CA PRO A 921 60.70 30.96 62.91
C PRO A 921 59.33 31.57 62.49
N GLY A 922 58.22 30.98 62.96
CA GLY A 922 56.83 31.43 62.66
C GLY A 922 56.14 32.31 63.72
N VAL A 923 54.80 32.12 63.81
CA VAL A 923 53.79 32.75 64.70
C VAL A 923 52.95 33.90 64.08
N THR A 924 51.64 33.81 64.35
CA THR A 924 50.46 34.66 64.04
C THR A 924 50.51 36.05 64.74
N PRO A 925 49.59 37.06 64.52
CA PRO A 925 48.14 36.91 64.25
C PRO A 925 47.39 38.02 63.42
N LEU A 926 46.06 37.87 63.37
CA LEU A 926 44.98 38.83 63.01
C LEU A 926 44.95 40.08 63.95
N PRO A 927 44.04 41.09 63.88
CA PRO A 927 42.77 41.23 63.09
C PRO A 927 42.41 42.68 62.57
N ASN A 928 41.14 42.84 62.13
CA ASN A 928 40.23 44.03 62.15
C ASN A 928 40.04 44.96 60.91
N ASP A 929 38.88 44.81 60.23
CA ASP A 929 37.65 45.66 60.32
C ASP A 929 37.67 47.22 60.11
N PRO A 930 36.51 47.87 59.76
CA PRO A 930 35.53 47.62 58.68
C PRO A 930 34.92 48.95 58.08
N VAL A 931 33.65 48.93 57.57
CA VAL A 931 32.70 50.06 57.28
C VAL A 931 32.81 50.76 55.90
N ASN A 932 31.75 51.19 55.17
CA ASN A 932 30.30 50.85 55.00
C ASN A 932 29.69 51.83 53.93
N ASP A 933 28.72 51.42 53.08
CA ASP A 933 27.29 51.89 53.05
C ASP A 933 26.52 51.60 51.72
N ASN A 934 25.19 51.66 51.83
CA ASN A 934 24.07 51.14 51.01
C ASN A 934 23.82 51.79 49.60
N SER A 935 22.90 51.32 48.72
CA SER A 935 21.64 50.57 48.93
C SER A 935 21.09 49.71 47.77
N SER A 936 20.18 48.76 48.12
CA SER A 936 18.98 48.25 47.38
C SER A 936 19.12 47.61 45.98
N ASN A 937 18.55 46.45 45.62
CA ASN A 937 17.67 45.45 46.29
C ASN A 937 18.06 44.04 45.77
N ASN A 938 18.21 42.99 46.60
CA ASN A 938 17.17 42.08 47.16
C ASN A 938 16.28 41.40 46.09
N THR A 939 16.04 40.07 46.06
CA THR A 939 16.40 38.87 46.89
C THR A 939 16.14 37.61 46.04
N SER A 940 16.73 36.41 46.18
CA SER A 940 17.89 35.83 46.92
C SER A 940 18.19 34.46 46.25
N ASN A 941 19.37 33.81 46.26
CA ASN A 941 20.44 33.54 47.25
C ASN A 941 20.10 32.45 48.30
N ASN A 942 20.69 31.25 48.22
CA ASN A 942 22.04 30.80 48.72
C ASN A 942 21.85 30.00 50.06
N THR A 943 22.69 29.09 50.57
CA THR A 943 24.10 28.71 50.34
C THR A 943 24.35 27.29 50.95
N GLN A 944 25.53 26.70 50.68
CA GLN A 944 26.29 25.69 51.44
C GLN A 944 25.82 25.30 52.88
N ALA A 945 25.98 24.02 53.27
CA ALA A 945 27.17 23.56 54.05
C ALA A 945 27.05 22.13 54.67
N VAL A 946 28.20 21.65 55.18
CA VAL A 946 28.43 20.60 56.22
C VAL A 946 28.69 19.15 55.78
N LYS A 947 29.78 18.59 56.34
CA LYS A 947 30.14 17.16 56.39
C LYS A 947 29.51 16.48 57.62
N THR A 948 29.14 15.21 57.54
CA THR A 948 29.48 14.20 58.57
C THR A 948 29.44 12.78 58.01
N ASP A 949 30.45 12.03 58.44
CA ASP A 949 30.73 10.60 58.42
C ASP A 949 29.59 9.56 58.33
N ASP A 950 30.00 8.42 57.77
CA ASP A 950 29.65 7.03 58.09
C ASP A 950 28.32 6.36 57.66
N ALA A 951 28.56 5.15 57.12
CA ALA A 951 27.81 3.90 57.34
C ALA A 951 26.70 3.44 56.36
N VAL A 952 27.11 2.47 55.53
CA VAL A 952 26.59 1.06 55.48
C VAL A 952 25.68 0.62 54.30
N ALA A 953 26.10 -0.52 53.74
CA ALA A 953 25.38 -1.55 52.98
C ALA A 953 24.76 -1.21 51.62
N ILE A 954 25.52 -1.55 50.56
CA ILE A 954 24.97 -2.15 49.34
C ILE A 954 24.77 -3.65 49.63
N LEU A 955 23.57 -4.18 49.40
CA LEU A 955 23.30 -5.56 48.96
C LEU A 955 21.87 -5.62 48.36
N PRO A 956 21.55 -6.57 47.47
CA PRO A 956 20.58 -6.35 46.39
C PRO A 956 19.17 -6.87 46.68
N ILE A 957 18.20 -6.47 45.85
CA ILE A 957 16.87 -7.09 45.79
C ILE A 957 16.61 -7.59 44.37
N LEU A 958 16.27 -8.88 44.31
CA LEU A 958 15.84 -9.61 43.11
C LEU A 958 14.67 -8.90 42.41
N ILE A 959 14.69 -8.89 41.08
CA ILE A 959 13.45 -8.77 40.30
C ILE A 959 12.69 -10.09 40.46
N GLY A 960 11.48 -9.99 41.01
CA GLY A 960 10.52 -11.09 41.08
C GLY A 960 9.23 -10.68 40.39
N LEU A 961 8.87 -11.39 39.32
CA LEU A 961 7.56 -11.29 38.67
C LEU A 961 6.42 -11.63 39.66
N LEU A 962 5.36 -10.82 39.67
CA LEU A 962 3.98 -11.22 39.30
C LEU A 962 2.92 -10.17 39.74
N ILE A 963 2.10 -9.75 38.77
CA ILE A 963 0.66 -9.44 38.86
C ILE A 963 0.16 -8.51 39.99
N SER A 964 -0.32 -7.31 39.61
CA SER A 964 -1.73 -6.86 39.77
C SER A 964 -1.87 -5.33 39.68
N GLY A 965 -3.03 -4.84 39.24
CA GLY A 965 -3.49 -3.49 39.63
C GLY A 965 -4.02 -2.58 38.52
N ALA A 966 -5.29 -2.74 38.20
CA ALA A 966 -6.17 -1.82 37.46
C ALA A 966 -5.86 -0.31 37.61
N GLY A 967 -5.80 0.40 36.47
CA GLY A 967 -5.86 1.87 36.37
C GLY A 967 -7.22 2.33 35.84
N TYR A 968 -8.10 2.77 36.72
CA TYR A 968 -9.46 3.24 36.41
C TYR A 968 -9.46 4.72 36.02
N TRP A 969 -10.01 5.09 34.86
CA TRP A 969 -10.43 6.46 34.58
C TRP A 969 -11.82 6.53 33.93
N ILE A 970 -12.53 7.61 34.27
CA ILE A 970 -13.97 7.76 34.10
C ILE A 970 -14.27 8.63 32.86
N PHE A 971 -15.21 8.20 32.03
CA PHE A 971 -16.06 9.16 31.30
C PHE A 971 -17.55 8.87 31.51
N LYS A 972 -18.32 9.95 31.68
CA LYS A 972 -19.78 9.89 31.85
C LYS A 972 -20.46 9.76 30.49
N ARG A 973 -21.42 8.85 30.36
CA ARG A 973 -22.64 9.12 29.58
C ARG A 973 -23.86 9.11 30.52
N SER A 974 -24.70 10.12 30.39
CA SER A 974 -25.87 10.33 31.23
C SER A 974 -27.08 9.60 30.67
N ALA A 975 -27.65 8.67 31.44
CA ALA A 975 -29.01 8.22 31.19
C ALA A 975 -30.00 9.35 31.52
N LEU A 976 -30.84 9.73 30.55
CA LEU A 976 -32.05 10.51 30.78
C LEU A 976 -33.24 9.71 30.26
N LEU A 977 -33.91 9.04 31.19
CA LEU A 977 -35.22 8.43 30.98
C LEU A 977 -36.33 9.43 31.34
N LYS A 978 -37.46 9.29 30.64
CA LYS A 978 -38.77 9.96 30.81
C LYS A 978 -38.95 11.31 30.08
N LYS A 979 -39.83 11.29 29.08
CA LYS A 979 -41.26 11.30 29.43
C LYS A 979 -42.09 10.44 28.49
#